data_AF-A0A352AMZ6-F1
#
_entry.id   AF-A0A352AMZ6-F1
#
_cell.length_a   1.000
_cell.length_b   1.000
_cell.length_c   1.000
_cell.angle_alpha   90.00
_cell.angle_beta   90.00
_cell.angle_gamma   90.00
#
_symmetry.space_group_name_H-M   'P 1'
#
loop_
_entity.id
_entity.type
_entity.pdbx_description
1 polymer ?
#
loop_
_entity_poly.entity_id
_entity_poly.type
_entity_poly.pdbx_seq_one_letter_code
_entity_poly.pdbx_strand_id
1 'polypeptide(L)'
;MNAANDILIVGGGVIGLAIAVELRWRGATVTVLTRNYQEASTLAAAGMLAPQAEAIPPSPLLELCLRSRSLYPEWIGKLEQLTGVATGYWPCGILAPVYEKVKTFHPKDTHWLDREAINLYQPGLGADVVGGWWYPDDGQVDNRALNQALQLAARELGVNLQEGVAVEAIEQQNRVIRGVRTSTGEFQAAHYVLATGAWANELLPLPVRPKKGQMLSVQMPGSNGQPLPLQRVIFGPETYLVPRRNGQLLIGATSEEVGWQPHNTPAGIHTLLARAMRLYPQLQDWPIQECWWGFRPSTPDELPILGTSPCQNLTLATGHYRNGILLAPVTAHLLADAIAQQKYDPLLEHFRYDRFYHQSSSAKTSLMIFSSITPVQPDNSSVREASSTNSLTIAGRTFRSRLMTGTGKYSSIEQMQQSIAASGSEIVTVAVRRVQSQAPGHEGLAEALDWKKVWMLPNTAGCTTAEEAVRVARLGREMAKLLGQEENNFVKLEVIPDAKYLLPDPIGTLAAAEQLIKEGFAVLPYINADPLLAKRLEEAGCVTVMPLGSPIGSGQGIKNAANIQIIIEEARVPVVVDAGIGTPSEAAYAMELGADALLINSAIALAQNPVAMARAMGMATEAGRLAYLAGRMPLKSYASASSPLTGMVN
;
A
#
# COMPACT_ATOMS: atom_id res chain seq x y z
N MET A 1 10.30 -7.68 -42.34
CA MET A 1 9.59 -7.17 -41.16
C MET A 1 9.97 -5.71 -41.00
N ASN A 2 9.00 -4.81 -40.90
CA ASN A 2 9.28 -3.39 -40.75
C ASN A 2 9.55 -3.14 -39.26
N ALA A 3 10.83 -3.10 -38.86
CA ALA A 3 11.26 -3.08 -37.46
C ALA A 3 10.62 -1.94 -36.63
N ALA A 4 10.12 -0.89 -37.28
CA ALA A 4 9.43 0.23 -36.64
C ALA A 4 8.07 -0.12 -36.01
N ASN A 5 7.43 -1.23 -36.42
CA ASN A 5 6.08 -1.62 -35.97
C ASN A 5 6.08 -2.83 -35.02
N ASP A 6 7.25 -3.27 -34.56
CA ASP A 6 7.39 -4.43 -33.69
C ASP A 6 7.18 -4.02 -32.23
N ILE A 7 6.20 -4.64 -31.58
CA ILE A 7 5.80 -4.38 -30.19
C ILE A 7 5.99 -5.63 -29.35
N LEU A 8 6.69 -5.49 -28.22
CA LEU A 8 6.85 -6.55 -27.23
C LEU A 8 6.02 -6.26 -25.98
N ILE A 9 5.08 -7.14 -25.67
CA ILE A 9 4.25 -7.05 -24.47
C ILE A 9 4.77 -8.06 -23.45
N VAL A 10 5.08 -7.59 -22.24
CA VAL A 10 5.50 -8.43 -21.12
C VAL A 10 4.30 -8.65 -20.20
N GLY A 11 3.81 -9.89 -20.15
CA GLY A 11 2.65 -10.32 -19.37
C GLY A 11 1.42 -10.62 -20.23
N GLY A 12 0.98 -11.88 -20.24
CA GLY A 12 -0.19 -12.36 -20.98
C GLY A 12 -1.45 -12.55 -20.14
N GLY A 13 -1.67 -11.70 -19.12
CA GLY A 13 -2.99 -11.62 -18.48
C GLY A 13 -4.02 -10.94 -19.39
N VAL A 14 -5.25 -10.80 -18.91
CA VAL A 14 -6.36 -10.15 -19.66
C VAL A 14 -5.98 -8.79 -20.25
N ILE A 15 -5.22 -7.98 -19.50
CA ILE A 15 -4.78 -6.65 -19.96
C ILE A 15 -3.79 -6.76 -21.12
N GLY A 16 -2.73 -7.56 -20.97
CA GLY A 16 -1.71 -7.72 -22.00
C GLY A 16 -2.26 -8.36 -23.27
N LEU A 17 -3.11 -9.38 -23.14
CA LEU A 17 -3.77 -10.02 -24.29
C LEU A 17 -4.77 -9.08 -24.98
N ALA A 18 -5.56 -8.30 -24.23
CA ALA A 18 -6.47 -7.33 -24.81
C ALA A 18 -5.72 -6.25 -25.62
N ILE A 19 -4.61 -5.73 -25.06
CA ILE A 19 -3.73 -4.79 -25.77
C ILE A 19 -3.14 -5.45 -27.03
N ALA A 20 -2.67 -6.70 -26.94
CA ALA A 20 -2.10 -7.43 -28.07
C ALA A 20 -3.08 -7.57 -29.24
N VAL A 21 -4.32 -7.99 -28.94
CA VAL A 21 -5.40 -8.16 -29.92
C VAL A 21 -5.75 -6.81 -30.57
N GLU A 22 -5.92 -5.76 -29.77
CA GLU A 22 -6.25 -4.43 -30.27
C GLU A 22 -5.15 -3.85 -31.18
N LEU A 23 -3.88 -4.02 -30.80
CA LEU A 23 -2.74 -3.61 -31.62
C LEU A 23 -2.65 -4.40 -32.94
N ARG A 24 -2.99 -5.69 -32.93
CA ARG A 24 -3.06 -6.50 -34.16
C ARG A 24 -4.15 -6.05 -35.10
N TRP A 25 -5.34 -5.70 -34.60
CA TRP A 25 -6.41 -5.12 -35.43
C TRP A 25 -5.98 -3.80 -36.10
N ARG A 26 -5.00 -3.10 -35.52
CA ARG A 26 -4.42 -1.87 -36.06
C ARG A 26 -3.17 -2.11 -36.93
N GLY A 27 -2.81 -3.37 -37.18
CA GLY A 27 -1.73 -3.75 -38.09
C GLY A 27 -0.33 -3.77 -37.50
N ALA A 28 -0.15 -3.65 -36.17
CA ALA A 28 1.16 -3.77 -35.52
C ALA A 28 1.66 -5.23 -35.51
N THR A 29 2.97 -5.47 -35.47
CA THR A 29 3.52 -6.80 -35.19
C THR A 29 3.67 -6.96 -33.68
N VAL A 30 3.11 -8.02 -33.08
CA VAL A 30 3.08 -8.15 -31.62
C VAL A 30 3.66 -9.49 -31.17
N THR A 31 4.57 -9.44 -30.21
CA THR A 31 5.01 -10.60 -29.42
C THR A 31 4.58 -10.42 -27.97
N VAL A 32 4.03 -11.47 -27.34
CA VAL A 32 3.66 -11.47 -25.92
C VAL A 32 4.53 -12.50 -25.20
N LEU A 33 5.27 -12.06 -24.18
CA LEU A 33 6.06 -12.93 -23.32
C LEU A 33 5.32 -13.17 -22.01
N THR A 34 5.13 -14.43 -21.64
CA THR A 34 4.46 -14.84 -20.40
C THR A 34 5.24 -15.95 -19.73
N ARG A 35 5.60 -15.75 -18.46
CA ARG A 35 6.27 -16.82 -17.70
C ARG A 35 5.33 -18.00 -17.42
N ASN A 36 4.09 -17.72 -17.04
CA ASN A 36 3.08 -18.71 -16.70
C ASN A 36 1.67 -18.08 -16.74
N TYR A 37 0.76 -18.60 -17.57
CA TYR A 37 -0.62 -18.08 -17.60
C TYR A 37 -1.40 -18.39 -16.32
N GLN A 38 -1.04 -19.45 -15.59
CA GLN A 38 -1.76 -19.87 -14.38
C GLN A 38 -1.59 -18.91 -13.20
N GLU A 39 -0.52 -18.11 -13.22
CA GLU A 39 -0.27 -17.11 -12.18
C GLU A 39 -1.06 -15.81 -12.43
N ALA A 40 -1.65 -15.62 -13.61
CA ALA A 40 -2.39 -14.40 -13.90
C ALA A 40 -3.61 -14.25 -12.99
N SER A 41 -3.75 -13.06 -12.38
CA SER A 41 -4.93 -12.68 -11.57
C SER A 41 -6.26 -12.81 -12.33
N THR A 42 -6.19 -12.81 -13.66
CA THR A 42 -7.29 -13.06 -14.60
C THR A 42 -8.06 -14.33 -14.24
N LEU A 43 -7.36 -15.44 -13.96
CA LEU A 43 -8.01 -16.74 -13.69
C LEU A 43 -8.67 -16.79 -12.32
N ALA A 44 -8.19 -15.96 -11.39
CA ALA A 44 -8.71 -15.88 -10.02
C ALA A 44 -9.91 -14.94 -9.87
N ALA A 45 -10.11 -14.00 -10.80
CA ALA A 45 -11.18 -13.02 -10.75
C ALA A 45 -12.59 -13.65 -10.84
N ALA A 46 -13.61 -12.92 -10.39
CA ALA A 46 -15.00 -13.34 -10.55
C ALA A 46 -15.61 -12.90 -11.89
N GLY A 47 -15.02 -11.91 -12.56
CA GLY A 47 -15.51 -11.39 -13.84
C GLY A 47 -16.74 -10.48 -13.73
N MET A 48 -16.95 -9.81 -12.60
CA MET A 48 -18.01 -8.78 -12.47
C MET A 48 -17.66 -7.53 -13.28
N LEU A 49 -18.67 -6.93 -13.89
CA LEU A 49 -18.62 -5.68 -14.65
C LEU A 49 -19.48 -4.65 -13.93
N ALA A 50 -18.97 -4.18 -12.79
CA ALA A 50 -19.78 -3.65 -11.69
C ALA A 50 -19.41 -2.24 -11.19
N PRO A 51 -19.20 -1.22 -12.05
CA PRO A 51 -18.79 0.11 -11.56
C PRO A 51 -19.76 0.70 -10.53
N GLN A 52 -21.06 0.47 -10.70
CA GLN A 52 -22.08 1.05 -9.85
C GLN A 52 -22.33 0.19 -8.60
N ALA A 53 -22.39 -1.14 -8.73
CA ALA A 53 -22.59 -2.02 -7.58
C ALA A 53 -21.40 -2.00 -6.60
N GLU A 54 -20.17 -1.81 -7.09
CA GLU A 54 -18.99 -1.60 -6.23
C GLU A 54 -18.93 -0.19 -5.61
N ALA A 55 -19.93 0.67 -5.88
CA ALA A 55 -20.03 2.03 -5.38
C ALA A 55 -18.76 2.87 -5.65
N ILE A 56 -18.17 2.73 -6.85
CA ILE A 56 -17.00 3.53 -7.23
C ILE A 56 -17.38 5.02 -7.19
N PRO A 57 -16.65 5.86 -6.44
CA PRO A 57 -17.02 7.26 -6.26
C PRO A 57 -16.88 8.04 -7.58
N PRO A 58 -17.64 9.15 -7.76
CA PRO A 58 -17.47 10.05 -8.90
C PRO A 58 -16.02 10.51 -9.04
N SER A 59 -15.30 9.94 -10.01
CA SER A 59 -13.85 10.07 -10.18
C SER A 59 -13.46 9.69 -11.62
N PRO A 60 -12.22 9.99 -12.06
CA PRO A 60 -11.69 9.50 -13.34
C PRO A 60 -11.75 7.96 -13.47
N LEU A 61 -11.65 7.22 -12.35
CA LEU A 61 -11.81 5.77 -12.36
C LEU A 61 -13.24 5.36 -12.71
N LEU A 62 -14.25 6.00 -12.13
CA LEU A 62 -15.65 5.71 -12.47
C LEU A 62 -15.92 5.99 -13.95
N GLU A 63 -15.41 7.11 -14.47
CA GLU A 63 -15.52 7.43 -15.90
C GLU A 63 -14.86 6.36 -16.77
N LEU A 64 -13.64 5.94 -16.43
CA LEU A 64 -12.92 4.88 -17.15
C LEU A 64 -13.71 3.55 -17.11
N CYS A 65 -14.25 3.17 -15.94
CA CYS A 65 -15.05 1.97 -15.77
C CYS A 65 -16.36 2.00 -16.59
N LEU A 66 -17.08 3.12 -16.59
CA LEU A 66 -18.32 3.28 -17.36
C LEU A 66 -18.04 3.25 -18.88
N ARG A 67 -16.99 3.92 -19.35
CA ARG A 67 -16.54 3.84 -20.75
C ARG A 67 -16.22 2.39 -21.10
N SER A 68 -15.46 1.69 -20.26
CA SER A 68 -15.11 0.28 -20.50
C SER A 68 -16.34 -0.62 -20.56
N ARG A 69 -17.29 -0.48 -19.61
CA ARG A 69 -18.54 -1.24 -19.60
C ARG A 69 -19.35 -1.04 -20.89
N SER A 70 -19.36 0.17 -21.45
CA SER A 70 -20.04 0.47 -22.71
C SER A 70 -19.42 -0.23 -23.93
N LEU A 71 -18.12 -0.53 -23.90
CA LEU A 71 -17.40 -1.21 -24.97
C LEU A 71 -17.63 -2.73 -24.98
N TYR A 72 -18.05 -3.32 -23.85
CA TYR A 72 -18.10 -4.77 -23.68
C TYR A 72 -18.94 -5.52 -24.72
N PRO A 73 -20.19 -5.12 -25.02
CA PRO A 73 -21.03 -5.88 -25.95
C PRO A 73 -20.39 -6.04 -27.34
N GLU A 74 -19.84 -4.96 -27.89
CA GLU A 74 -19.17 -4.98 -29.19
C GLU A 74 -17.83 -5.71 -29.13
N TRP A 75 -17.03 -5.45 -28.08
CA TRP A 75 -15.71 -6.06 -27.92
C TRP A 75 -15.80 -7.58 -27.80
N ILE A 76 -16.72 -8.08 -26.98
CA ILE A 76 -17.00 -9.51 -26.86
C ILE A 76 -17.52 -10.07 -28.19
N GLY A 77 -18.47 -9.41 -28.85
CA GLY A 77 -18.99 -9.87 -30.14
C GLY A 77 -17.89 -10.07 -31.19
N LYS A 78 -16.91 -9.16 -31.26
CA LYS A 78 -15.74 -9.30 -32.13
C LYS A 78 -14.87 -10.50 -31.77
N LEU A 79 -14.60 -10.73 -30.49
CA LEU A 79 -13.80 -11.86 -30.01
C LEU A 79 -14.50 -13.20 -30.30
N GLU A 80 -15.80 -13.30 -30.01
CA GLU A 80 -16.59 -14.51 -30.22
C GLU A 80 -16.75 -14.82 -31.72
N GLN A 81 -16.97 -13.80 -32.55
CA GLN A 81 -17.05 -13.95 -34.01
C GLN A 81 -15.71 -14.45 -34.59
N LEU A 82 -14.59 -13.92 -34.10
CA LEU A 82 -13.26 -14.29 -34.58
C LEU A 82 -12.87 -15.72 -34.15
N THR A 83 -13.22 -16.11 -32.93
CA THR A 83 -12.69 -17.34 -32.31
C THR A 83 -13.68 -18.51 -32.30
N GLY A 84 -14.98 -18.23 -32.46
CA GLY A 84 -16.05 -19.19 -32.25
C GLY A 84 -16.25 -19.62 -30.78
N VAL A 85 -15.55 -19.00 -29.83
CA VAL A 85 -15.61 -19.34 -28.40
C VAL A 85 -16.43 -18.32 -27.65
N ALA A 86 -17.51 -18.78 -27.01
CA ALA A 86 -18.32 -17.94 -26.13
C ALA A 86 -17.53 -17.52 -24.88
N THR A 87 -17.57 -16.24 -24.55
CA THR A 87 -16.90 -15.62 -23.40
C THR A 87 -17.75 -15.65 -22.12
N GLY A 88 -19.02 -16.04 -22.24
CA GLY A 88 -19.96 -16.04 -21.12
C GLY A 88 -20.36 -14.63 -20.66
N TYR A 89 -20.24 -13.60 -21.50
CA TYR A 89 -20.77 -12.27 -21.20
C TYR A 89 -22.27 -12.32 -20.91
N TRP A 90 -22.67 -11.74 -19.79
CA TRP A 90 -24.04 -11.76 -19.32
C TRP A 90 -24.42 -10.42 -18.68
N PRO A 91 -25.19 -9.57 -19.39
CA PRO A 91 -25.75 -8.32 -18.85
C PRO A 91 -26.97 -8.64 -17.98
N CYS A 92 -26.73 -9.33 -16.86
CA CYS A 92 -27.76 -9.83 -15.95
C CYS A 92 -28.17 -8.82 -14.88
N GLY A 93 -27.55 -7.63 -14.86
CA GLY A 93 -27.63 -6.69 -13.76
C GLY A 93 -27.00 -7.24 -12.47
N ILE A 94 -26.90 -6.38 -11.46
CA ILE A 94 -26.39 -6.72 -10.14
C ILE A 94 -27.37 -6.25 -9.07
N LEU A 95 -27.70 -7.16 -8.15
CA LEU A 95 -28.50 -6.86 -6.98
C LEU A 95 -27.57 -6.68 -5.77
N ALA A 96 -27.74 -5.60 -5.00
CA ALA A 96 -26.91 -5.31 -3.84
C ALA A 96 -27.73 -5.24 -2.54
N PRO A 97 -28.02 -6.40 -1.90
CA PRO A 97 -28.76 -6.46 -0.65
C PRO A 97 -27.99 -5.84 0.52
N VAL A 98 -28.72 -5.30 1.50
CA VAL A 98 -28.16 -4.79 2.75
C VAL A 98 -28.91 -5.28 3.98
N TYR A 99 -28.23 -5.25 5.14
CA TYR A 99 -28.78 -5.65 6.44
C TYR A 99 -29.32 -4.49 7.27
N GLU A 100 -28.96 -3.25 6.92
CA GLU A 100 -29.36 -2.05 7.67
C GLU A 100 -30.19 -1.11 6.80
N LYS A 101 -31.19 -0.46 7.42
CA LYS A 101 -32.01 0.54 6.72
C LYS A 101 -31.15 1.76 6.42
N VAL A 102 -31.17 2.17 5.16
CA VAL A 102 -30.51 3.39 4.69
C VAL A 102 -31.19 4.60 5.35
N LYS A 103 -30.43 5.39 6.13
CA LYS A 103 -30.95 6.56 6.86
C LYS A 103 -31.10 7.81 5.97
N THR A 104 -30.40 7.86 4.84
CA THR A 104 -30.38 8.98 3.90
C THR A 104 -30.40 8.45 2.47
N PHE A 105 -31.50 8.70 1.77
CA PHE A 105 -31.59 8.46 0.33
C PHE A 105 -30.99 9.66 -0.42
N HIS A 106 -30.05 9.40 -1.32
CA HIS A 106 -29.58 10.41 -2.25
C HIS A 106 -30.56 10.54 -3.43
N PRO A 107 -30.74 11.74 -4.02
CA PRO A 107 -31.62 11.96 -5.17
C PRO A 107 -31.32 11.11 -6.42
N LYS A 108 -30.18 10.40 -6.44
CA LYS A 108 -29.76 9.47 -7.50
C LYS A 108 -30.08 7.99 -7.21
N ASP A 109 -30.69 7.68 -6.06
CA ASP A 109 -31.05 6.31 -5.65
C ASP A 109 -32.32 5.81 -6.37
N THR A 110 -32.36 5.91 -7.70
CA THR A 110 -33.54 5.59 -8.52
C THR A 110 -33.89 4.10 -8.57
N HIS A 111 -33.09 3.24 -7.94
CA HIS A 111 -33.21 1.78 -8.03
C HIS A 111 -33.18 1.07 -6.67
N TRP A 112 -33.55 1.76 -5.59
CA TRP A 112 -33.75 1.10 -4.31
C TRP A 112 -34.96 0.15 -4.35
N LEU A 113 -34.79 -1.04 -3.81
CA LEU A 113 -35.82 -2.05 -3.60
C LEU A 113 -35.95 -2.30 -2.09
N ASP A 114 -37.16 -2.16 -1.56
CA ASP A 114 -37.44 -2.58 -0.20
C ASP A 114 -37.40 -4.12 -0.06
N ARG A 115 -37.62 -4.63 1.15
CA ARG A 115 -37.56 -6.06 1.45
C ARG A 115 -38.52 -6.90 0.58
N GLU A 116 -39.73 -6.41 0.33
CA GLU A 116 -40.73 -7.15 -0.45
C GLU A 116 -40.31 -7.17 -1.92
N ALA A 117 -39.95 -6.00 -2.46
CA ALA A 117 -39.52 -5.85 -3.84
C ALA A 117 -38.23 -6.63 -4.13
N ILE A 118 -37.22 -6.56 -3.27
CA ILE A 118 -35.95 -7.26 -3.49
C ILE A 118 -36.13 -8.78 -3.47
N ASN A 119 -37.02 -9.31 -2.62
CA ASN A 119 -37.31 -10.73 -2.55
C ASN A 119 -38.18 -11.21 -3.73
N LEU A 120 -39.03 -10.34 -4.29
CA LEU A 120 -39.71 -10.62 -5.56
C LEU A 120 -38.71 -10.69 -6.72
N TYR A 121 -37.72 -9.79 -6.74
CA TYR A 121 -36.64 -9.82 -7.72
C TYR A 121 -35.82 -11.11 -7.57
N GLN A 122 -35.32 -11.41 -6.37
CA GLN A 122 -34.52 -12.59 -6.08
C GLN A 122 -35.05 -13.29 -4.82
N PRO A 123 -35.85 -14.37 -4.98
CA PRO A 123 -36.27 -15.19 -3.86
C PRO A 123 -35.08 -15.88 -3.20
N GLY A 124 -35.21 -16.20 -1.90
CA GLY A 124 -34.23 -17.00 -1.16
C GLY A 124 -33.10 -16.21 -0.50
N LEU A 125 -33.14 -14.87 -0.55
CA LEU A 125 -32.23 -14.02 0.21
C LEU A 125 -32.40 -14.24 1.72
N GLY A 126 -31.31 -14.02 2.47
CA GLY A 126 -31.29 -14.18 3.93
C GLY A 126 -32.31 -13.33 4.68
N ALA A 127 -32.82 -13.85 5.80
CA ALA A 127 -33.85 -13.18 6.59
C ALA A 127 -33.42 -11.81 7.18
N ASP A 128 -32.12 -11.54 7.26
CA ASP A 128 -31.56 -10.27 7.73
C ASP A 128 -31.61 -9.17 6.66
N VAL A 129 -31.88 -9.50 5.39
CA VAL A 129 -31.93 -8.52 4.31
C VAL A 129 -33.13 -7.60 4.47
N VAL A 130 -32.89 -6.28 4.53
CA VAL A 130 -33.95 -5.28 4.72
C VAL A 130 -34.34 -4.53 3.44
N GLY A 131 -33.59 -4.74 2.36
CA GLY A 131 -33.72 -4.09 1.07
C GLY A 131 -32.39 -4.13 0.32
N GLY A 132 -32.25 -3.34 -0.74
CA GLY A 132 -31.01 -3.20 -1.49
C GLY A 132 -31.17 -2.41 -2.78
N TRP A 133 -30.07 -2.25 -3.51
CA TRP A 133 -30.07 -1.55 -4.79
C TRP A 133 -30.06 -2.49 -5.98
N TRP A 134 -30.70 -2.07 -7.06
CA TRP A 134 -30.69 -2.75 -8.35
C TRP A 134 -29.87 -1.97 -9.38
N TYR A 135 -28.86 -2.60 -9.97
CA TYR A 135 -28.02 -2.01 -11.00
C TYR A 135 -28.21 -2.77 -12.32
N PRO A 136 -29.19 -2.38 -13.16
CA PRO A 136 -29.55 -3.12 -14.37
C PRO A 136 -28.45 -3.13 -15.43
N ASP A 137 -27.63 -2.09 -15.42
CA ASP A 137 -26.58 -1.82 -16.39
C ASP A 137 -25.28 -2.58 -16.12
N ASP A 138 -25.10 -3.04 -14.89
CA ASP A 138 -23.94 -3.85 -14.49
C ASP A 138 -24.13 -5.31 -14.95
N GLY A 139 -23.07 -6.10 -14.91
CA GLY A 139 -23.17 -7.48 -15.35
C GLY A 139 -21.95 -8.31 -15.01
N GLN A 140 -21.69 -9.31 -15.83
CA GLN A 140 -20.55 -10.20 -15.66
C GLN A 140 -20.06 -10.77 -16.99
N VAL A 141 -18.88 -11.35 -16.96
CA VAL A 141 -18.31 -12.22 -18.00
C VAL A 141 -17.65 -13.41 -17.31
N ASP A 142 -17.54 -14.54 -18.00
CA ASP A 142 -16.70 -15.64 -17.52
C ASP A 142 -15.24 -15.27 -17.77
N ASN A 143 -14.50 -14.99 -16.70
CA ASN A 143 -13.12 -14.56 -16.76
C ASN A 143 -12.18 -15.62 -17.37
N ARG A 144 -12.46 -16.91 -17.18
CA ARG A 144 -11.66 -18.01 -17.74
C ARG A 144 -11.96 -18.19 -19.22
N ALA A 145 -13.24 -18.15 -19.60
CA ALA A 145 -13.65 -18.22 -21.00
C ALA A 145 -13.17 -16.98 -21.80
N LEU A 146 -13.26 -15.79 -21.21
CA LEU A 146 -12.71 -14.56 -21.80
C LEU A 146 -11.20 -14.67 -22.03
N ASN A 147 -10.44 -15.19 -21.05
CA ASN A 147 -9.01 -15.39 -21.21
C ASN A 147 -8.68 -16.37 -22.34
N GLN A 148 -9.44 -17.47 -22.43
CA GLN A 148 -9.30 -18.44 -23.53
C GLN A 148 -9.60 -17.80 -24.90
N ALA A 149 -10.71 -17.05 -25.00
CA ALA A 149 -11.07 -16.34 -26.23
C ALA A 149 -10.00 -15.32 -26.63
N LEU A 150 -9.42 -14.59 -25.67
CA LEU A 150 -8.33 -13.64 -25.94
C LEU A 150 -7.05 -14.33 -26.43
N GLN A 151 -6.66 -15.46 -25.84
CA GLN A 151 -5.50 -16.22 -26.32
C GLN A 151 -5.72 -16.76 -27.73
N LEU A 152 -6.93 -17.27 -28.03
CA LEU A 152 -7.29 -17.74 -29.36
C LEU A 152 -7.31 -16.58 -30.36
N ALA A 153 -7.96 -15.48 -30.03
CA ALA A 153 -8.01 -14.28 -30.87
C ALA A 153 -6.59 -13.77 -31.18
N ALA A 154 -5.71 -13.74 -30.18
CA ALA A 154 -4.31 -13.37 -30.37
C ALA A 154 -3.61 -14.31 -31.37
N ARG A 155 -3.80 -15.63 -31.27
CA ARG A 155 -3.24 -16.61 -32.22
C ARG A 155 -3.80 -16.46 -33.64
N GLU A 156 -5.12 -16.34 -33.78
CA GLU A 156 -5.80 -16.15 -35.07
C GLU A 156 -5.36 -14.87 -35.78
N LEU A 157 -5.11 -13.81 -35.00
CA LEU A 157 -4.57 -12.56 -35.53
C LEU A 157 -3.05 -12.61 -35.78
N GLY A 158 -2.36 -13.70 -35.45
CA GLY A 158 -0.92 -13.86 -35.67
C GLY A 158 -0.04 -13.13 -34.64
N VAL A 159 -0.51 -12.93 -33.40
CA VAL A 159 0.36 -12.55 -32.27
C VAL A 159 1.32 -13.71 -31.98
N ASN A 160 2.60 -13.41 -31.84
CA ASN A 160 3.59 -14.38 -31.39
C ASN A 160 3.49 -14.55 -29.85
N LEU A 161 2.74 -15.54 -29.39
CA LEU A 161 2.62 -15.85 -27.96
C LEU A 161 3.75 -16.79 -27.52
N GLN A 162 4.54 -16.35 -26.54
CA GLN A 162 5.65 -17.12 -25.96
C GLN A 162 5.36 -17.39 -24.47
N GLU A 163 4.95 -18.62 -24.16
CA GLU A 163 4.77 -19.09 -22.78
C GLU A 163 6.06 -19.74 -22.24
N GLY A 164 6.26 -19.72 -20.92
CA GLY A 164 7.47 -20.25 -20.29
C GLY A 164 8.68 -19.31 -20.41
N VAL A 165 8.47 -18.10 -20.92
CA VAL A 165 9.51 -17.08 -21.09
C VAL A 165 9.37 -16.04 -19.99
N ALA A 166 10.26 -16.10 -19.01
CA ALA A 166 10.34 -15.11 -17.94
C ALA A 166 11.24 -13.96 -18.39
N VAL A 167 10.73 -12.72 -18.32
CA VAL A 167 11.57 -11.53 -18.47
C VAL A 167 12.24 -11.27 -17.13
N GLU A 168 13.57 -11.18 -17.14
CA GLU A 168 14.40 -11.07 -15.94
C GLU A 168 14.99 -9.67 -15.76
N ALA A 169 15.20 -8.96 -16.87
CA ALA A 169 15.72 -7.59 -16.85
C ALA A 169 15.30 -6.80 -18.10
N ILE A 170 15.20 -5.48 -17.94
CA ILE A 170 14.98 -4.52 -19.02
C ILE A 170 16.29 -3.77 -19.24
N GLU A 171 16.81 -3.79 -20.47
CA GLU A 171 18.03 -3.08 -20.83
C GLU A 171 17.69 -1.69 -21.36
N GLN A 172 18.13 -0.67 -20.64
CA GLN A 172 17.82 0.72 -20.94
C GLN A 172 19.09 1.53 -21.18
N GLN A 173 19.05 2.40 -22.19
CA GLN A 173 20.08 3.41 -22.45
C GLN A 173 19.41 4.72 -22.85
N ASN A 174 19.78 5.84 -22.21
CA ASN A 174 19.26 7.18 -22.51
C ASN A 174 17.71 7.26 -22.57
N ARG A 175 17.03 6.64 -21.60
CA ARG A 175 15.54 6.57 -21.52
C ARG A 175 14.87 5.86 -22.71
N VAL A 176 15.58 4.93 -23.34
CA VAL A 176 15.06 4.06 -24.39
C VAL A 176 15.42 2.63 -24.04
N ILE A 177 14.46 1.71 -24.12
CA ILE A 177 14.70 0.28 -23.98
C ILE A 177 15.37 -0.24 -25.26
N ARG A 178 16.48 -0.95 -25.10
CA ARG A 178 17.26 -1.59 -26.18
C ARG A 178 16.93 -3.06 -26.34
N GLY A 179 16.50 -3.71 -25.26
CA GLY A 179 16.19 -5.12 -25.23
C GLY A 179 15.59 -5.52 -23.89
N VAL A 180 15.03 -6.72 -23.83
CA VAL A 180 14.72 -7.39 -22.58
C VAL A 180 15.46 -8.72 -22.54
N ARG A 181 16.08 -9.00 -21.39
CA ARG A 181 16.73 -10.29 -21.14
C ARG A 181 15.70 -11.25 -20.54
N THR A 182 15.67 -12.47 -21.07
CA THR A 182 14.71 -13.48 -20.68
C THR A 182 15.39 -14.82 -20.39
N SER A 183 14.64 -15.74 -19.79
CA SER A 183 15.07 -17.12 -19.55
C SER A 183 15.45 -17.91 -20.82
N THR A 184 15.06 -17.42 -22.01
CA THR A 184 15.33 -18.06 -23.30
C THR A 184 16.18 -17.22 -24.24
N GLY A 185 16.84 -16.17 -23.72
CA GLY A 185 17.68 -15.25 -24.51
C GLY A 185 17.12 -13.83 -24.57
N GLU A 186 17.63 -13.02 -25.48
CA GLU A 186 17.27 -11.60 -25.61
C GLU A 186 16.15 -11.39 -26.63
N PHE A 187 15.25 -10.45 -26.31
CA PHE A 187 14.21 -9.99 -27.22
C PHE A 187 14.31 -8.49 -27.44
N GLN A 188 14.12 -8.06 -28.68
CA GLN A 188 14.13 -6.66 -29.08
C GLN A 188 12.85 -6.29 -29.82
N ALA A 189 12.41 -5.04 -29.64
CA ALA A 189 11.25 -4.47 -30.29
C ALA A 189 11.41 -2.94 -30.40
N ALA A 190 10.64 -2.30 -31.28
CA ALA A 190 10.63 -0.84 -31.34
C ALA A 190 9.93 -0.25 -30.11
N HIS A 191 8.83 -0.86 -29.66
CA HIS A 191 8.05 -0.42 -28.51
C HIS A 191 7.76 -1.57 -27.55
N TYR A 192 7.66 -1.25 -26.26
CA TYR A 192 7.44 -2.22 -25.20
C TYR A 192 6.18 -1.87 -24.40
N VAL A 193 5.48 -2.89 -23.91
CA VAL A 193 4.36 -2.73 -22.97
C VAL A 193 4.60 -3.58 -21.74
N LEU A 194 4.58 -2.98 -20.55
CA LEU A 194 4.66 -3.70 -19.29
C LEU A 194 3.25 -3.95 -18.74
N ALA A 195 2.78 -5.19 -18.82
CA ALA A 195 1.46 -5.66 -18.37
C ALA A 195 1.56 -6.83 -17.38
N THR A 196 2.59 -6.82 -16.52
CA THR A 196 2.93 -7.91 -15.60
C THR A 196 2.13 -7.92 -14.28
N GLY A 197 1.01 -7.20 -14.21
CA GLY A 197 0.11 -7.23 -13.05
C GLY A 197 0.84 -6.98 -11.73
N ALA A 198 0.64 -7.86 -10.74
CA ALA A 198 1.18 -7.68 -9.39
C ALA A 198 2.71 -7.80 -9.34
N TRP A 199 3.33 -8.35 -10.39
CA TRP A 199 4.76 -8.53 -10.55
C TRP A 199 5.45 -7.34 -11.24
N ALA A 200 4.72 -6.25 -11.54
CA ALA A 200 5.29 -5.09 -12.20
C ALA A 200 6.49 -4.48 -11.44
N ASN A 201 6.46 -4.53 -10.11
CA ASN A 201 7.54 -4.02 -9.26
C ASN A 201 8.85 -4.84 -9.35
N GLU A 202 8.82 -6.06 -9.89
CA GLU A 202 10.03 -6.88 -10.07
C GLU A 202 10.91 -6.37 -11.23
N LEU A 203 10.31 -5.68 -12.21
CA LEU A 203 10.98 -5.22 -13.43
C LEU A 203 11.23 -3.71 -13.44
N LEU A 204 10.34 -2.93 -12.85
CA LEU A 204 10.46 -1.48 -12.70
C LEU A 204 9.99 -1.10 -11.30
N PRO A 205 10.53 -0.04 -10.67
CA PRO A 205 10.20 0.34 -9.29
C PRO A 205 8.82 0.99 -9.15
N LEU A 206 7.77 0.36 -9.68
CA LEU A 206 6.39 0.83 -9.65
C LEU A 206 5.73 0.46 -8.31
N PRO A 207 4.92 1.33 -7.70
CA PRO A 207 4.28 1.07 -6.41
C PRO A 207 3.07 0.11 -6.59
N VAL A 208 3.32 -1.09 -7.10
CA VAL A 208 2.32 -2.15 -7.27
C VAL A 208 2.66 -3.29 -6.32
N ARG A 209 1.68 -3.72 -5.53
CA ARG A 209 1.81 -4.78 -4.54
C ARG A 209 0.75 -5.87 -4.73
N PRO A 210 1.05 -7.14 -4.40
CA PRO A 210 0.05 -8.21 -4.42
C PRO A 210 -0.96 -8.03 -3.28
N LYS A 211 -2.25 -8.03 -3.61
CA LYS A 211 -3.35 -8.13 -2.63
C LYS A 211 -4.09 -9.45 -2.86
N LYS A 212 -3.88 -10.41 -1.95
CA LYS A 212 -4.40 -11.77 -2.09
C LYS A 212 -5.92 -11.79 -1.96
N GLY A 213 -6.57 -12.59 -2.80
CA GLY A 213 -7.98 -12.93 -2.68
C GLY A 213 -8.21 -14.41 -2.79
N GLN A 214 -8.89 -14.97 -1.81
CA GLN A 214 -9.39 -16.34 -1.78
C GLN A 214 -10.82 -16.36 -2.33
N MET A 215 -11.14 -17.46 -3.00
CA MET A 215 -12.39 -17.68 -3.70
C MET A 215 -12.79 -19.16 -3.54
N LEU A 216 -14.07 -19.43 -3.64
CA LEU A 216 -14.57 -20.78 -3.87
C LEU A 216 -15.75 -20.79 -4.82
N SER A 217 -16.15 -21.98 -5.26
CA SER A 217 -17.40 -22.15 -5.99
C SER A 217 -18.16 -23.37 -5.50
N VAL A 218 -19.48 -23.30 -5.68
CA VAL A 218 -20.42 -24.37 -5.39
C VAL A 218 -21.25 -24.67 -6.64
N GLN A 219 -21.84 -25.85 -6.70
CA GLN A 219 -22.76 -26.24 -7.77
C GLN A 219 -24.19 -25.92 -7.35
N MET A 220 -24.84 -25.00 -8.07
CA MET A 220 -26.27 -24.77 -7.88
C MET A 220 -27.07 -26.00 -8.31
N PRO A 221 -28.14 -26.36 -7.58
CA PRO A 221 -29.06 -27.40 -8.00
C PRO A 221 -29.76 -26.96 -9.28
N GLY A 222 -29.72 -27.82 -10.29
CA GLY A 222 -30.43 -27.64 -11.56
C GLY A 222 -30.99 -28.96 -12.03
N SER A 223 -32.26 -28.95 -12.46
CA SER A 223 -32.91 -30.06 -13.15
C SER A 223 -33.27 -29.62 -14.57
N ASN A 224 -33.30 -30.57 -15.52
CA ASN A 224 -33.63 -30.28 -16.92
C ASN A 224 -34.96 -29.49 -17.01
N GLY A 225 -34.86 -28.23 -17.42
CA GLY A 225 -36.00 -27.34 -17.69
C GLY A 225 -36.37 -26.37 -16.57
N GLN A 226 -35.78 -26.42 -15.38
CA GLN A 226 -36.00 -25.39 -14.35
C GLN A 226 -34.92 -24.29 -14.37
N PRO A 227 -35.29 -23.02 -14.14
CA PRO A 227 -34.31 -21.94 -14.01
C PRO A 227 -33.38 -22.16 -12.82
N LEU A 228 -32.12 -21.74 -12.95
CA LEU A 228 -31.17 -21.75 -11.84
C LEU A 228 -31.66 -20.84 -10.69
N PRO A 229 -31.37 -21.19 -9.41
CA PRO A 229 -31.79 -20.40 -8.26
C PRO A 229 -31.31 -18.94 -8.31
N LEU A 230 -30.09 -18.71 -8.80
CA LEU A 230 -29.55 -17.37 -9.04
C LEU A 230 -29.32 -17.16 -10.54
N GLN A 231 -29.86 -16.07 -11.07
CA GLN A 231 -29.71 -15.67 -12.48
C GLN A 231 -29.05 -14.30 -12.66
N ARG A 232 -28.56 -13.72 -11.57
CA ARG A 232 -27.86 -12.44 -11.56
C ARG A 232 -26.87 -12.40 -10.40
N VAL A 233 -25.92 -11.49 -10.49
CA VAL A 233 -24.93 -11.32 -9.43
C VAL A 233 -25.61 -10.73 -8.19
N ILE A 234 -25.28 -11.28 -7.02
CA ILE A 234 -25.63 -10.70 -5.73
C ILE A 234 -24.35 -10.12 -5.12
N PHE A 235 -24.31 -8.80 -4.93
CA PHE A 235 -23.21 -8.08 -4.31
C PHE A 235 -23.60 -7.67 -2.88
N GLY A 236 -23.32 -8.54 -1.92
CA GLY A 236 -23.69 -8.32 -0.52
C GLY A 236 -22.59 -7.63 0.30
N PRO A 237 -22.86 -7.36 1.59
CA PRO A 237 -21.87 -6.78 2.48
C PRO A 237 -20.68 -7.75 2.67
N GLU A 238 -19.50 -7.34 2.20
CA GLU A 238 -18.24 -8.09 2.31
C GLU A 238 -18.19 -9.45 1.56
N THR A 239 -19.13 -9.71 0.64
CA THR A 239 -19.14 -10.92 -0.21
C THR A 239 -19.94 -10.68 -1.49
N TYR A 240 -19.66 -11.46 -2.53
CA TYR A 240 -20.44 -11.50 -3.76
C TYR A 240 -20.67 -12.95 -4.22
N LEU A 241 -21.80 -13.16 -4.88
CA LEU A 241 -22.24 -14.43 -5.46
C LEU A 241 -22.45 -14.22 -6.95
N VAL A 242 -21.64 -14.89 -7.78
CA VAL A 242 -21.62 -14.68 -9.24
C VAL A 242 -22.04 -15.97 -9.95
N PRO A 243 -23.30 -16.09 -10.40
CA PRO A 243 -23.80 -17.32 -11.03
C PRO A 243 -23.34 -17.42 -12.48
N ARG A 244 -22.96 -18.62 -12.88
CA ARG A 244 -22.68 -19.00 -14.27
C ARG A 244 -23.85 -19.79 -14.85
N ARG A 245 -24.01 -19.74 -16.18
CA ARG A 245 -25.10 -20.43 -16.90
C ARG A 245 -25.01 -21.95 -16.85
N ASN A 246 -23.83 -22.50 -16.58
CA ASN A 246 -23.62 -23.93 -16.37
C ASN A 246 -24.00 -24.41 -14.94
N GLY A 247 -24.51 -23.51 -14.10
CA GLY A 247 -24.91 -23.84 -12.73
C GLY A 247 -23.81 -23.63 -11.68
N GLN A 248 -22.58 -23.31 -12.07
CA GLN A 248 -21.54 -22.96 -11.11
C GLN A 248 -21.86 -21.61 -10.45
N LEU A 249 -21.70 -21.50 -9.13
CA LEU A 249 -21.79 -20.23 -8.40
C LEU A 249 -20.45 -19.91 -7.77
N LEU A 250 -19.86 -18.78 -8.16
CA LEU A 250 -18.61 -18.29 -7.58
C LEU A 250 -18.92 -17.46 -6.34
N ILE A 251 -18.13 -17.66 -5.29
CA ILE A 251 -18.22 -16.96 -4.00
C ILE A 251 -16.89 -16.28 -3.76
N GLY A 252 -16.93 -14.97 -3.53
CA GLY A 252 -15.73 -14.21 -3.25
C GLY A 252 -16.00 -12.92 -2.47
N ALA A 253 -14.98 -12.25 -1.97
CA ALA A 253 -13.63 -12.73 -1.82
C ALA A 253 -13.00 -12.17 -0.56
N THR A 254 -11.95 -12.84 -0.08
CA THR A 254 -11.07 -12.22 0.90
C THR A 254 -10.21 -11.13 0.22
N SER A 255 -9.64 -10.27 1.06
CA SER A 255 -8.75 -9.19 0.65
C SER A 255 -7.64 -9.08 1.70
N GLU A 256 -6.46 -9.59 1.37
CA GLU A 256 -5.39 -9.85 2.33
C GLU A 256 -4.06 -9.22 1.90
N GLU A 257 -3.44 -8.49 2.80
CA GLU A 257 -2.11 -7.89 2.63
C GLU A 257 -1.03 -8.78 3.24
N VAL A 258 -0.87 -9.97 2.66
CA VAL A 258 0.03 -11.03 3.16
C VAL A 258 1.24 -11.27 2.25
N GLY A 259 1.53 -10.33 1.35
CA GLY A 259 2.57 -10.48 0.33
C GLY A 259 2.25 -11.60 -0.66
N TRP A 260 3.26 -12.42 -0.98
CA TRP A 260 3.16 -13.52 -1.95
C TRP A 260 2.76 -14.87 -1.32
N GLN A 261 2.11 -14.88 -0.15
CA GLN A 261 1.71 -16.13 0.50
C GLN A 261 0.64 -16.88 -0.32
N PRO A 262 0.94 -18.08 -0.85
CA PRO A 262 0.01 -18.82 -1.70
C PRO A 262 -1.08 -19.53 -0.88
N HIS A 263 -1.95 -20.27 -1.58
CA HIS A 263 -2.98 -21.18 -1.07
C HIS A 263 -4.17 -20.55 -0.36
N ASN A 264 -5.26 -21.29 -0.30
CA ASN A 264 -6.39 -20.94 0.55
C ASN A 264 -6.09 -21.34 1.99
N THR A 265 -6.76 -20.68 2.92
CA THR A 265 -6.71 -20.97 4.35
C THR A 265 -8.09 -21.45 4.81
N PRO A 266 -8.17 -22.38 5.79
CA PRO A 266 -9.46 -22.77 6.37
C PRO A 266 -10.27 -21.56 6.89
N ALA A 267 -9.60 -20.58 7.50
CA ALA A 267 -10.24 -19.36 8.01
C ALA A 267 -10.84 -18.50 6.89
N GLY A 268 -10.13 -18.33 5.77
CA GLY A 268 -10.61 -17.61 4.59
C GLY A 268 -11.83 -18.28 3.97
N ILE A 269 -11.77 -19.58 3.72
CA ILE A 269 -12.88 -20.34 3.14
C ILE A 269 -14.10 -20.37 4.07
N HIS A 270 -13.89 -20.58 5.38
CA HIS A 270 -14.95 -20.51 6.38
C HIS A 270 -15.64 -19.13 6.39
N THR A 271 -14.86 -18.05 6.33
CA THR A 271 -15.39 -16.68 6.28
C THR A 271 -16.27 -16.45 5.04
N LEU A 272 -15.81 -16.92 3.87
CA LEU A 272 -16.59 -16.81 2.63
C LEU A 272 -17.88 -17.61 2.67
N LEU A 273 -17.82 -18.86 3.13
CA LEU A 273 -19.01 -19.70 3.32
C LEU A 273 -20.00 -19.06 4.29
N ALA A 274 -19.54 -18.60 5.45
CA ALA A 274 -20.40 -17.97 6.45
C ALA A 274 -21.14 -16.74 5.90
N ARG A 275 -20.42 -15.86 5.19
CA ARG A 275 -21.03 -14.67 4.54
C ARG A 275 -22.00 -15.06 3.42
N ALA A 276 -21.63 -16.04 2.59
CA ALA A 276 -22.48 -16.52 1.49
C ALA A 276 -23.77 -17.16 1.99
N MET A 277 -23.70 -18.03 3.00
CA MET A 277 -24.88 -18.67 3.62
C MET A 277 -25.77 -17.65 4.34
N ARG A 278 -25.19 -16.63 4.98
CA ARG A 278 -25.98 -15.53 5.54
C ARG A 278 -26.74 -14.77 4.45
N LEU A 279 -26.11 -14.53 3.30
CA LEU A 279 -26.71 -13.80 2.18
C LEU A 279 -27.75 -14.64 1.42
N TYR A 280 -27.49 -15.94 1.25
CA TYR A 280 -28.35 -16.88 0.51
C TYR A 280 -28.37 -18.26 1.21
N PRO A 281 -29.24 -18.48 2.22
CA PRO A 281 -29.19 -19.66 3.10
C PRO A 281 -29.30 -21.01 2.41
N GLN A 282 -30.01 -21.10 1.28
CA GLN A 282 -30.15 -22.37 0.54
C GLN A 282 -28.80 -22.92 0.03
N LEU A 283 -27.76 -22.08 -0.03
CA LEU A 283 -26.42 -22.45 -0.45
C LEU A 283 -25.77 -23.50 0.46
N GLN A 284 -26.20 -23.60 1.72
CA GLN A 284 -25.61 -24.50 2.72
C GLN A 284 -25.56 -25.98 2.29
N ASP A 285 -26.49 -26.40 1.42
CA ASP A 285 -26.66 -27.78 0.96
C ASP A 285 -26.03 -28.01 -0.44
N TRP A 286 -25.33 -27.00 -0.99
CA TRP A 286 -24.79 -27.06 -2.35
C TRP A 286 -23.35 -27.60 -2.37
N PRO A 287 -23.03 -28.56 -3.26
CA PRO A 287 -21.70 -29.16 -3.29
C PRO A 287 -20.61 -28.14 -3.64
N ILE A 288 -19.58 -28.02 -2.79
CA ILE A 288 -18.35 -27.27 -3.11
C ILE A 288 -17.64 -27.94 -4.29
N GLN A 289 -17.25 -27.14 -5.29
CA GLN A 289 -16.58 -27.62 -6.50
C GLN A 289 -15.08 -27.36 -6.47
N GLU A 290 -14.68 -26.11 -6.21
CA GLU A 290 -13.27 -25.70 -6.21
C GLU A 290 -13.04 -24.55 -5.22
N CYS A 291 -11.81 -24.48 -4.70
CA CYS A 291 -11.30 -23.35 -3.92
C CYS A 291 -9.99 -22.89 -4.58
N TRP A 292 -9.85 -21.60 -4.85
CA TRP A 292 -8.66 -21.04 -5.50
C TRP A 292 -8.34 -19.65 -4.95
N TRP A 293 -7.18 -19.13 -5.32
CA TRP A 293 -6.70 -17.83 -4.86
C TRP A 293 -5.97 -17.11 -5.99
N GLY A 294 -5.75 -15.80 -5.83
CA GLY A 294 -4.91 -15.02 -6.74
C GLY A 294 -4.46 -13.69 -6.14
N PHE A 295 -3.50 -13.04 -6.80
CA PHE A 295 -2.93 -11.76 -6.37
C PHE A 295 -3.42 -10.62 -7.25
N ARG A 296 -4.19 -9.70 -6.66
CA ARG A 296 -4.63 -8.49 -7.36
C ARG A 296 -3.48 -7.47 -7.41
N PRO A 297 -3.23 -6.80 -8.55
CA PRO A 297 -2.23 -5.74 -8.63
C PRO A 297 -2.77 -4.46 -8.00
N SER A 298 -2.41 -4.17 -6.75
CA SER A 298 -2.90 -2.99 -6.01
C SER A 298 -1.84 -1.90 -5.98
N THR A 299 -2.26 -0.66 -6.20
CA THR A 299 -1.47 0.57 -5.98
C THR A 299 -1.89 1.26 -4.67
N PRO A 300 -1.10 2.23 -4.13
CA PRO A 300 -1.45 2.96 -2.90
C PRO A 300 -2.80 3.68 -2.96
N ASP A 301 -3.15 4.21 -4.13
CA ASP A 301 -4.40 4.94 -4.38
C ASP A 301 -5.51 4.06 -4.98
N GLU A 302 -5.24 2.76 -5.16
CA GLU A 302 -6.09 1.77 -5.82
C GLU A 302 -6.47 2.12 -7.28
N LEU A 303 -5.80 3.10 -7.90
CA LEU A 303 -5.95 3.46 -9.31
C LEU A 303 -4.93 2.72 -10.19
N PRO A 304 -5.27 2.36 -11.44
CA PRO A 304 -4.32 1.72 -12.34
C PRO A 304 -3.15 2.64 -12.71
N ILE A 305 -2.05 2.06 -13.18
CA ILE A 305 -0.92 2.75 -13.81
C ILE A 305 -1.00 2.48 -15.31
N LEU A 306 -1.37 3.51 -16.07
CA LEU A 306 -1.61 3.45 -17.51
C LEU A 306 -0.80 4.53 -18.23
N GLY A 307 -0.35 4.21 -19.44
CA GLY A 307 0.21 5.19 -20.37
C GLY A 307 1.73 5.31 -20.27
N THR A 308 2.24 6.53 -20.26
CA THR A 308 3.67 6.82 -20.38
C THR A 308 4.50 6.21 -19.24
N SER A 309 5.81 6.05 -19.47
CA SER A 309 6.79 5.58 -18.50
C SER A 309 8.03 6.49 -18.48
N PRO A 310 9.04 6.24 -17.62
CA PRO A 310 10.34 6.91 -17.70
C PRO A 310 11.08 6.71 -19.03
N CYS A 311 10.73 5.66 -19.79
CA CYS A 311 11.30 5.33 -21.09
C CYS A 311 10.35 5.72 -22.22
N GLN A 312 10.89 6.33 -23.28
CA GLN A 312 10.09 6.86 -24.40
C GLN A 312 9.36 5.77 -25.18
N ASN A 313 9.96 4.60 -25.32
CA ASN A 313 9.40 3.46 -26.06
C ASN A 313 8.81 2.37 -25.14
N LEU A 314 8.32 2.77 -23.97
CA LEU A 314 7.67 1.88 -23.00
C LEU A 314 6.34 2.46 -22.53
N THR A 315 5.29 1.66 -22.65
CA THR A 315 3.96 1.92 -22.10
C THR A 315 3.69 1.02 -20.90
N LEU A 316 3.09 1.57 -19.85
CA LEU A 316 2.68 0.85 -18.64
C LEU A 316 1.19 0.51 -18.69
N ALA A 317 0.84 -0.70 -18.25
CA ALA A 317 -0.55 -1.16 -18.15
C ALA A 317 -0.71 -2.15 -16.98
N THR A 318 -0.74 -1.64 -15.75
CA THR A 318 -0.85 -2.48 -14.54
C THR A 318 -1.66 -1.79 -13.44
N GLY A 319 -1.78 -2.41 -12.26
CA GLY A 319 -2.39 -1.78 -11.08
C GLY A 319 -3.92 -1.75 -11.07
N HIS A 320 -4.60 -2.51 -11.94
CA HIS A 320 -6.07 -2.49 -12.06
C HIS A 320 -6.84 -3.05 -10.85
N TYR A 321 -6.15 -3.47 -9.78
CA TYR A 321 -6.69 -4.02 -8.54
C TYR A 321 -7.86 -5.00 -8.75
N ARG A 322 -9.10 -4.56 -8.49
CA ARG A 322 -10.33 -5.38 -8.59
C ARG A 322 -11.03 -5.27 -9.93
N ASN A 323 -10.67 -4.29 -10.75
CA ASN A 323 -11.37 -3.90 -11.96
C ASN A 323 -10.65 -4.32 -13.25
N GLY A 324 -9.60 -5.16 -13.18
CA GLY A 324 -8.81 -5.55 -14.35
C GLY A 324 -9.58 -6.26 -15.45
N ILE A 325 -10.61 -7.07 -15.11
CA ILE A 325 -11.51 -7.64 -16.13
C ILE A 325 -12.27 -6.48 -16.76
N LEU A 326 -13.10 -5.78 -15.99
CA LEU A 326 -13.91 -4.63 -16.43
C LEU A 326 -13.12 -3.60 -17.24
N LEU A 327 -11.87 -3.32 -16.91
CA LEU A 327 -11.06 -2.27 -17.56
C LEU A 327 -10.28 -2.76 -18.78
N ALA A 328 -10.30 -4.06 -19.09
CA ALA A 328 -9.54 -4.62 -20.21
C ALA A 328 -9.85 -3.95 -21.57
N PRO A 329 -11.11 -3.82 -22.03
CA PRO A 329 -11.37 -3.25 -23.35
C PRO A 329 -10.97 -1.78 -23.45
N VAL A 330 -11.29 -0.94 -22.46
CA VAL A 330 -10.89 0.49 -22.52
C VAL A 330 -9.38 0.66 -22.40
N THR A 331 -8.71 -0.14 -21.57
CA THR A 331 -7.24 -0.09 -21.44
C THR A 331 -6.58 -0.44 -22.77
N ALA A 332 -7.04 -1.50 -23.44
CA ALA A 332 -6.54 -1.90 -24.74
C ALA A 332 -6.75 -0.79 -25.78
N HIS A 333 -7.96 -0.26 -25.88
CA HIS A 333 -8.32 0.75 -26.85
C HIS A 333 -7.49 2.04 -26.69
N LEU A 334 -7.42 2.59 -25.47
CA LEU A 334 -6.70 3.85 -25.19
C LEU A 334 -5.19 3.71 -25.40
N LEU A 335 -4.60 2.60 -24.94
CA LEU A 335 -3.16 2.40 -25.10
C LEU A 335 -2.79 2.06 -26.55
N ALA A 336 -3.65 1.38 -27.29
CA ALA A 336 -3.41 1.15 -28.71
C ALA A 336 -3.57 2.45 -29.54
N ASP A 337 -4.47 3.37 -29.16
CA ASP A 337 -4.53 4.74 -29.74
C ASP A 337 -3.22 5.48 -29.49
N ALA A 338 -2.73 5.45 -28.24
CA ALA A 338 -1.48 6.12 -27.87
C ALA A 338 -0.26 5.54 -28.58
N ILE A 339 -0.15 4.21 -28.68
CA ILE A 339 1.01 3.54 -29.28
C ILE A 339 0.99 3.64 -30.81
N ALA A 340 -0.13 3.30 -31.47
CA ALA A 340 -0.17 3.18 -32.93
C ALA A 340 -0.42 4.51 -33.65
N GLN A 341 -1.15 5.45 -33.01
CA GLN A 341 -1.59 6.69 -33.65
C GLN A 341 -1.08 7.94 -32.96
N GLN A 342 -0.29 7.81 -31.87
CA GLN A 342 0.15 8.93 -31.03
C GLN A 342 -1.01 9.80 -30.53
N LYS A 343 -2.20 9.20 -30.41
CA LYS A 343 -3.42 9.86 -29.97
C LYS A 343 -3.64 9.57 -28.50
N TYR A 344 -3.44 10.58 -27.66
CA TYR A 344 -3.55 10.45 -26.21
C TYR A 344 -4.92 10.92 -25.72
N ASP A 345 -5.65 10.06 -25.02
CA ASP A 345 -6.87 10.45 -24.32
C ASP A 345 -6.51 11.16 -23.01
N PRO A 346 -7.06 12.36 -22.74
CA PRO A 346 -6.79 13.12 -21.51
C PRO A 346 -7.04 12.34 -20.21
N LEU A 347 -7.92 11.33 -20.24
CA LEU A 347 -8.21 10.50 -19.07
C LEU A 347 -6.98 9.73 -18.58
N LEU A 348 -6.01 9.43 -19.47
CA LEU A 348 -4.76 8.75 -19.11
C LEU A 348 -3.87 9.59 -18.18
N GLU A 349 -4.00 10.93 -18.18
CA GLU A 349 -3.21 11.81 -17.30
C GLU A 349 -3.46 11.52 -15.81
N HIS A 350 -4.67 11.05 -15.46
CA HIS A 350 -5.02 10.68 -14.09
C HIS A 350 -4.38 9.35 -13.63
N PHE A 351 -3.85 8.56 -14.56
CA PHE A 351 -3.34 7.20 -14.31
C PHE A 351 -1.84 7.07 -14.57
N ARG A 352 -1.12 8.17 -14.72
CA ARG A 352 0.33 8.16 -14.96
C ARG A 352 1.09 7.57 -13.79
N TYR A 353 2.21 6.91 -14.08
CA TYR A 353 3.09 6.36 -13.05
C TYR A 353 3.72 7.44 -12.15
N ASP A 354 3.92 8.64 -12.69
CA ASP A 354 4.61 9.73 -12.02
C ASP A 354 3.74 10.52 -11.04
N ARG A 355 2.44 10.23 -10.95
CA ARG A 355 1.57 10.78 -9.89
C ARG A 355 2.03 10.41 -8.48
N PHE A 356 2.79 9.33 -8.35
CA PHE A 356 3.40 8.90 -7.09
C PHE A 356 4.75 9.59 -6.80
N TYR A 357 5.33 10.27 -7.79
CA TYR A 357 6.64 10.94 -7.71
C TYR A 357 6.54 12.47 -7.88
N HIS A 358 5.41 12.98 -8.39
CA HIS A 358 5.15 14.40 -8.64
C HIS A 358 3.92 14.88 -7.86
N GLN A 359 4.10 15.19 -6.58
CA GLN A 359 3.30 16.21 -5.88
C GLN A 359 4.23 17.34 -5.40
N SER A 360 4.95 17.94 -6.35
CA SER A 360 5.71 19.17 -6.15
C SER A 360 5.91 19.90 -7.48
N SER A 361 4.83 20.32 -8.15
CA SER A 361 4.90 21.42 -9.12
C SER A 361 3.54 22.07 -9.40
N SER A 362 3.13 23.00 -8.55
CA SER A 362 2.21 24.07 -8.96
C SER A 362 2.52 25.41 -8.28
N ALA A 363 3.81 25.70 -8.08
CA ALA A 363 4.25 27.07 -7.82
C ALA A 363 4.74 27.68 -9.13
N LYS A 364 3.88 28.47 -9.78
CA LYS A 364 4.27 29.41 -10.84
C LYS A 364 5.48 30.19 -10.36
N THR A 365 6.64 29.99 -10.98
CA THR A 365 7.78 30.87 -10.79
C THR A 365 8.27 31.31 -12.16
N SER A 366 8.19 32.62 -12.37
CA SER A 366 8.61 33.35 -13.56
C SER A 366 10.01 32.95 -14.02
N LEU A 367 10.20 32.95 -15.33
CA LEU A 367 11.51 32.95 -15.97
C LEU A 367 12.42 34.01 -15.32
N MET A 368 13.53 33.56 -14.74
CA MET A 368 14.75 34.34 -14.71
C MET A 368 15.80 33.61 -15.55
N ILE A 369 16.16 34.26 -16.64
CA ILE A 369 17.29 33.91 -17.50
C ILE A 369 18.56 34.13 -16.68
N PHE A 370 19.34 33.08 -16.47
CA PHE A 370 20.75 33.20 -16.12
C PHE A 370 21.61 32.42 -17.09
N SER A 371 22.65 33.09 -17.54
CA SER A 371 23.56 32.76 -18.63
C SER A 371 24.45 31.55 -18.37
N SER A 372 24.82 30.92 -19.48
CA SER A 372 25.88 29.93 -19.72
C SER A 372 26.97 29.79 -18.65
N ILE A 373 27.12 28.57 -18.13
CA ILE A 373 28.33 28.10 -17.45
C ILE A 373 28.82 26.82 -18.15
N THR A 374 30.08 26.87 -18.57
CA THR A 374 30.87 25.84 -19.25
C THR A 374 31.09 24.59 -18.37
N PRO A 375 31.38 23.41 -18.95
CA PRO A 375 31.62 22.19 -18.17
C PRO A 375 33.01 22.24 -17.51
N VAL A 376 33.05 22.08 -16.19
CA VAL A 376 34.28 21.89 -15.41
C VAL A 376 34.57 20.39 -15.31
N GLN A 377 35.78 19.98 -15.70
CA GLN A 377 36.32 18.63 -15.51
C GLN A 377 36.48 18.29 -14.02
N PRO A 378 36.40 17.01 -13.63
CA PRO A 378 36.51 16.63 -12.23
C PRO A 378 37.96 16.77 -11.75
N ASP A 379 38.20 17.75 -10.89
CA ASP A 379 39.46 17.88 -10.17
C ASP A 379 39.45 16.96 -8.94
N ASN A 380 40.50 16.15 -8.86
CA ASN A 380 40.63 15.04 -7.94
C ASN A 380 41.42 15.53 -6.71
N SER A 381 40.83 16.41 -5.90
CA SER A 381 41.41 16.79 -4.60
C SER A 381 40.41 17.53 -3.69
N SER A 382 39.88 16.83 -2.69
CA SER A 382 39.69 17.31 -1.30
C SER A 382 38.74 16.35 -0.57
N VAL A 383 39.33 15.45 0.22
CA VAL A 383 38.63 14.83 1.33
C VAL A 383 38.18 15.98 2.23
N ARG A 384 36.88 16.27 2.26
CA ARG A 384 36.31 17.19 3.23
C ARG A 384 36.42 16.52 4.61
N GLU A 385 37.19 17.12 5.51
CA GLU A 385 37.18 16.75 6.93
C GLU A 385 35.73 16.81 7.44
N ALA A 386 35.24 15.67 7.93
CA ALA A 386 33.95 15.55 8.57
C ALA A 386 34.00 16.31 9.91
N SER A 387 33.25 17.42 10.01
CA SER A 387 33.14 18.14 11.27
C SER A 387 32.42 17.27 12.32
N SER A 388 33.03 17.18 13.48
CA SER A 388 32.86 16.19 14.54
C SER A 388 31.79 16.53 15.58
N THR A 389 30.51 16.56 15.21
CA THR A 389 29.44 16.62 16.24
C THR A 389 28.42 15.50 16.06
N ASN A 390 28.62 14.41 16.82
CA ASN A 390 27.75 13.23 16.86
C ASN A 390 26.45 13.45 17.67
N SER A 391 26.24 14.66 18.20
CA SER A 391 25.16 15.02 19.13
C SER A 391 23.80 15.29 18.45
N LEU A 392 22.71 15.11 19.19
CA LEU A 392 21.32 15.41 18.81
C LEU A 392 20.89 16.74 19.43
N THR A 393 20.31 17.66 18.66
CA THR A 393 19.76 18.92 19.19
C THR A 393 18.26 18.98 18.95
N ILE A 394 17.47 19.18 20.01
CA ILE A 394 16.02 19.38 19.95
C ILE A 394 15.68 20.64 20.74
N ALA A 395 14.91 21.56 20.14
CA ALA A 395 14.49 22.82 20.77
C ALA A 395 15.64 23.59 21.46
N GLY A 396 16.81 23.66 20.80
CA GLY A 396 18.00 24.37 21.31
C GLY A 396 18.80 23.64 22.39
N ARG A 397 18.37 22.45 22.83
CA ARG A 397 19.10 21.62 23.81
C ARG A 397 19.82 20.48 23.10
N THR A 398 21.09 20.28 23.45
CA THR A 398 21.94 19.24 22.87
C THR A 398 22.09 18.03 23.79
N PHE A 399 22.00 16.85 23.20
CA PHE A 399 22.11 15.53 23.82
C PHE A 399 23.20 14.73 23.11
N ARG A 400 23.92 13.91 23.87
CA ARG A 400 24.93 12.97 23.35
C ARG A 400 24.27 11.69 22.87
N SER A 401 23.18 11.27 23.53
CA SER A 401 22.43 10.08 23.17
C SER A 401 21.32 10.38 22.16
N ARG A 402 21.16 9.48 21.20
CA ARG A 402 20.07 9.45 20.21
C ARG A 402 18.97 8.45 20.59
N LEU A 403 19.10 7.77 21.72
CA LEU A 403 18.10 6.85 22.24
C LEU A 403 17.32 7.50 23.37
N MET A 404 16.01 7.62 23.18
CA MET A 404 15.03 8.01 24.19
C MET A 404 14.36 6.74 24.75
N THR A 405 14.13 6.70 26.05
CA THR A 405 13.47 5.56 26.73
C THR A 405 12.30 6.04 27.58
N GLY A 406 11.60 5.14 28.27
CA GLY A 406 10.49 5.50 29.15
C GLY A 406 10.56 4.82 30.50
N THR A 407 9.59 5.15 31.37
CA THR A 407 9.51 4.63 32.74
C THR A 407 8.44 3.55 32.93
N GLY A 408 7.66 3.25 31.89
CA GLY A 408 6.51 2.35 31.99
C GLY A 408 6.84 0.87 31.76
N LYS A 409 6.08 -0.02 32.42
CA LYS A 409 6.04 -1.49 32.20
C LYS A 409 7.24 -2.30 32.72
N TYR A 410 8.14 -1.71 33.49
CA TYR A 410 9.20 -2.46 34.18
C TYR A 410 8.64 -3.23 35.38
N SER A 411 9.29 -4.34 35.75
CA SER A 411 8.89 -5.14 36.90
C SER A 411 9.27 -4.51 38.25
N SER A 412 10.29 -3.64 38.28
CA SER A 412 10.71 -2.87 39.46
C SER A 412 11.34 -1.52 39.08
N ILE A 413 11.37 -0.58 40.03
CA ILE A 413 12.04 0.72 39.89
C ILE A 413 13.55 0.53 39.66
N GLU A 414 14.19 -0.40 40.38
CA GLU A 414 15.61 -0.68 40.24
C GLU A 414 15.96 -1.17 38.82
N GLN A 415 15.17 -2.07 38.24
CA GLN A 415 15.38 -2.53 36.86
C GLN A 415 15.20 -1.38 35.85
N MET A 416 14.23 -0.51 36.07
CA MET A 416 14.03 0.68 35.24
C MET A 416 15.26 1.60 35.29
N GLN A 417 15.76 1.91 36.50
CA GLN A 417 16.96 2.74 36.70
C GLN A 417 18.19 2.14 35.99
N GLN A 418 18.44 0.85 36.22
CA GLN A 418 19.57 0.13 35.62
C GLN A 418 19.44 0.10 34.09
N SER A 419 18.24 -0.07 33.55
CA SER A 419 18.00 -0.09 32.10
C SER A 419 18.22 1.28 31.47
N ILE A 420 17.68 2.34 32.06
CA ILE A 420 17.91 3.72 31.60
C ILE A 420 19.41 4.03 31.60
N ALA A 421 20.11 3.74 32.69
CA ALA A 421 21.55 3.94 32.79
C ALA A 421 22.33 3.11 31.74
N ALA A 422 21.99 1.83 31.58
CA ALA A 422 22.66 0.94 30.63
C ALA A 422 22.42 1.32 29.16
N SER A 423 21.29 1.94 28.84
CA SER A 423 20.98 2.44 27.49
C SER A 423 21.76 3.69 27.10
N GLY A 424 22.30 4.42 28.08
CA GLY A 424 22.89 5.74 27.87
C GLY A 424 21.85 6.82 27.48
N SER A 425 20.56 6.56 27.66
CA SER A 425 19.49 7.50 27.32
C SER A 425 19.54 8.75 28.19
N GLU A 426 19.49 9.93 27.55
CA GLU A 426 19.47 11.23 28.23
C GLU A 426 18.09 11.88 28.22
N ILE A 427 17.12 11.31 27.49
CA ILE A 427 15.73 11.77 27.43
C ILE A 427 14.83 10.61 27.84
N VAL A 428 14.07 10.78 28.92
CA VAL A 428 13.19 9.74 29.45
C VAL A 428 11.76 10.23 29.49
N THR A 429 10.87 9.48 28.83
CA THR A 429 9.45 9.81 28.78
C THR A 429 8.67 9.32 29.99
N VAL A 430 7.80 10.18 30.51
CA VAL A 430 6.99 9.94 31.72
C VAL A 430 5.52 10.22 31.44
N ALA A 431 4.65 9.25 31.76
CA ALA A 431 3.21 9.43 31.66
C ALA A 431 2.68 10.27 32.84
N VAL A 432 2.21 11.48 32.53
CA VAL A 432 1.80 12.48 33.54
C VAL A 432 0.65 11.97 34.43
N ARG A 433 -0.32 11.23 33.87
CA ARG A 433 -1.46 10.66 34.63
C ARG A 433 -1.03 9.70 35.74
N ARG A 434 0.13 9.05 35.62
CA ARG A 434 0.63 8.08 36.60
C ARG A 434 1.24 8.71 37.85
N VAL A 435 1.63 9.98 37.78
CA VAL A 435 2.23 10.69 38.94
C VAL A 435 1.16 11.27 39.86
N GLN A 436 -0.07 11.47 39.36
CA GLN A 436 -1.19 12.02 40.16
C GLN A 436 -1.98 10.96 40.94
N SER A 437 -1.87 9.68 40.58
CA SER A 437 -2.61 8.60 41.23
C SER A 437 -1.73 7.94 42.29
N GLN A 438 -2.17 7.88 43.55
CA GLN A 438 -1.61 7.01 44.61
C GLN A 438 -1.81 5.51 44.28
N ALA A 439 -1.61 5.12 43.03
CA ALA A 439 -1.68 3.75 42.58
C ALA A 439 -0.48 2.98 43.15
N PRO A 440 -0.66 1.75 43.66
CA PRO A 440 0.43 0.96 44.23
C PRO A 440 1.62 0.87 43.27
N GLY A 441 2.83 1.26 43.73
CA GLY A 441 4.07 1.31 42.94
C GLY A 441 4.53 2.69 42.45
N HIS A 442 3.83 3.79 42.80
CA HIS A 442 4.09 5.14 42.26
C HIS A 442 4.68 6.16 43.26
N GLU A 443 4.76 5.83 44.55
CA GLU A 443 5.57 6.59 45.52
C GLU A 443 7.04 6.35 45.19
N GLY A 444 7.62 7.15 44.30
CA GLY A 444 9.05 7.10 44.05
C GLY A 444 9.55 7.52 42.68
N LEU A 445 8.71 7.76 41.65
CA LEU A 445 9.26 8.08 40.32
C LEU A 445 10.05 9.41 40.30
N ALA A 446 9.61 10.40 41.07
CA ALA A 446 10.31 11.67 41.25
C ALA A 446 11.70 11.48 41.89
N GLU A 447 11.84 10.51 42.79
CA GLU A 447 13.08 10.19 43.51
C GLU A 447 13.91 9.11 42.81
N ALA A 448 13.31 8.37 41.88
CA ALA A 448 13.91 7.24 41.21
C ALA A 448 14.94 7.63 40.14
N LEU A 449 14.90 8.84 39.60
CA LEU A 449 15.84 9.27 38.58
C LEU A 449 16.54 10.56 38.98
N ASP A 450 17.82 10.65 38.63
CA ASP A 450 18.60 11.88 38.75
C ASP A 450 18.20 12.82 37.60
N TRP A 451 17.16 13.63 37.83
CA TRP A 451 16.62 14.59 36.86
C TRP A 451 17.58 15.73 36.50
N LYS A 452 18.75 15.81 37.15
CA LYS A 452 19.84 16.69 36.71
C LYS A 452 20.66 16.07 35.57
N LYS A 453 20.68 14.73 35.47
CA LYS A 453 21.37 13.97 34.41
C LYS A 453 20.45 13.58 33.27
N VAL A 454 19.17 13.40 33.54
CA VAL A 454 18.16 12.96 32.56
C VAL A 454 17.17 14.08 32.31
N TRP A 455 16.89 14.35 31.03
CA TRP A 455 15.86 15.28 30.61
C TRP A 455 14.50 14.60 30.57
N MET A 456 13.50 15.20 31.23
CA MET A 456 12.17 14.62 31.25
C MET A 456 11.42 14.94 29.96
N LEU A 457 10.74 13.94 29.40
CA LEU A 457 9.81 14.12 28.29
C LEU A 457 8.39 13.75 28.75
N PRO A 458 7.62 14.69 29.32
CA PRO A 458 6.23 14.42 29.70
C PRO A 458 5.43 13.97 28.48
N ASN A 459 4.62 12.93 28.64
CA ASN A 459 3.74 12.45 27.57
C ASN A 459 2.26 12.50 27.95
N THR A 460 1.41 12.60 26.93
CA THR A 460 -0.05 12.64 27.07
C THR A 460 -0.69 11.26 26.90
N ALA A 461 0.04 10.17 27.20
CA ALA A 461 -0.47 8.82 27.04
C ALA A 461 -1.81 8.60 27.76
N GLY A 462 -2.75 7.97 27.05
CA GLY A 462 -4.11 7.72 27.52
C GLY A 462 -5.12 8.85 27.26
N CYS A 463 -4.72 9.93 26.61
CA CYS A 463 -5.65 10.95 26.12
C CYS A 463 -6.27 10.52 24.78
N THR A 464 -7.59 10.62 24.69
CA THR A 464 -8.36 10.23 23.49
C THR A 464 -8.76 11.43 22.64
N THR A 465 -8.67 12.65 23.18
CA THR A 465 -9.03 13.90 22.51
C THR A 465 -7.91 14.94 22.60
N ALA A 466 -7.95 15.94 21.71
CA ALA A 466 -7.00 17.04 21.67
C ALA A 466 -7.03 17.86 22.98
N GLU A 467 -8.23 18.14 23.51
CA GLU A 467 -8.42 18.92 24.72
C GLU A 467 -7.84 18.23 25.95
N GLU A 468 -8.02 16.91 26.05
CA GLU A 468 -7.41 16.11 27.11
C GLU A 468 -5.88 16.15 27.02
N ALA A 469 -5.33 15.97 25.82
CA ALA A 469 -3.89 15.99 25.62
C ALA A 469 -3.29 17.35 25.99
N VAL A 470 -3.91 18.46 25.57
CA VAL A 470 -3.48 19.81 25.97
C VAL A 470 -3.49 19.99 27.49
N ARG A 471 -4.56 19.54 28.16
CA ARG A 471 -4.66 19.63 29.63
C ARG A 471 -3.56 18.83 30.33
N VAL A 472 -3.28 17.62 29.85
CA VAL A 472 -2.23 16.75 30.41
C VAL A 472 -0.83 17.30 30.12
N ALA A 473 -0.60 17.89 28.94
CA ALA A 473 0.66 18.55 28.60
C ALA A 473 1.00 19.70 29.56
N ARG A 474 0.01 20.53 29.89
CA ARG A 474 0.16 21.62 30.89
C ARG A 474 0.58 21.08 32.26
N LEU A 475 -0.05 20.00 32.71
CA LEU A 475 0.35 19.32 33.95
C LEU A 475 1.76 18.76 33.87
N GLY A 476 2.15 18.20 32.73
CA GLY A 476 3.50 17.69 32.47
C GLY A 476 4.57 18.77 32.58
N ARG A 477 4.32 19.98 32.07
CA ARG A 477 5.22 21.14 32.22
C ARG A 477 5.38 21.55 33.69
N GLU A 478 4.30 21.63 34.46
CA GLU A 478 4.39 21.95 35.88
C GLU A 478 5.13 20.87 36.68
N MET A 479 4.95 19.61 36.33
CA MET A 479 5.72 18.50 36.90
C MET A 479 7.23 18.62 36.60
N ALA A 480 7.60 19.05 35.38
CA ALA A 480 9.01 19.24 35.02
C ALA A 480 9.67 20.34 35.87
N LYS A 481 8.94 21.44 36.11
CA LYS A 481 9.38 22.51 37.00
C LYS A 481 9.60 22.02 38.43
N LEU A 482 8.67 21.22 38.97
CA LEU A 482 8.79 20.64 40.32
C LEU A 482 10.03 19.72 40.46
N LEU A 483 10.45 19.08 39.37
CA LEU A 483 11.66 18.25 39.32
C LEU A 483 12.94 19.05 39.01
N GLY A 484 12.86 20.39 39.04
CA GLY A 484 14.00 21.30 38.86
C GLY A 484 14.36 21.59 37.40
N GLN A 485 13.48 21.28 36.44
CA GLN A 485 13.66 21.59 35.03
C GLN A 485 12.76 22.76 34.61
N GLU A 486 13.05 23.97 35.12
CA GLU A 486 12.19 25.15 34.97
C GLU A 486 11.92 25.56 33.51
N GLU A 487 12.92 25.39 32.66
CA GLU A 487 12.87 25.72 31.22
C GLU A 487 12.34 24.56 30.35
N ASN A 488 11.90 23.46 30.96
CA ASN A 488 11.47 22.28 30.20
C ASN A 488 10.04 22.45 29.69
N ASN A 489 9.95 22.81 28.40
CA ASN A 489 8.70 22.94 27.66
C ASN A 489 8.41 21.73 26.76
N PHE A 490 9.13 20.62 26.90
CA PHE A 490 8.97 19.45 26.03
C PHE A 490 7.66 18.74 26.32
N VAL A 491 6.99 18.27 25.27
CA VAL A 491 5.85 17.36 25.40
C VAL A 491 5.86 16.34 24.28
N LYS A 492 5.83 15.06 24.64
CA LYS A 492 5.49 13.99 23.72
C LYS A 492 3.97 13.96 23.56
N LEU A 493 3.50 14.47 22.44
CA LEU A 493 2.07 14.62 22.19
C LEU A 493 1.51 13.33 21.55
N GLU A 494 0.59 12.71 22.28
CA GLU A 494 -0.12 11.49 21.91
C GLU A 494 -1.63 11.72 22.07
N VAL A 495 -2.39 11.60 20.97
CA VAL A 495 -3.86 11.59 20.95
C VAL A 495 -4.30 10.28 20.33
N ILE A 496 -4.81 9.35 21.14
CA ILE A 496 -5.08 7.96 20.74
C ILE A 496 -6.53 7.62 21.15
N PRO A 497 -7.53 7.84 20.29
CA PRO A 497 -8.92 7.51 20.61
C PRO A 497 -9.21 6.01 20.59
N ASP A 498 -8.45 5.24 19.79
CA ASP A 498 -8.65 3.81 19.63
C ASP A 498 -7.85 3.01 20.67
N ALA A 499 -8.57 2.31 21.55
CA ALA A 499 -7.97 1.54 22.64
C ALA A 499 -7.44 0.15 22.20
N LYS A 500 -7.75 -0.31 20.97
CA LYS A 500 -7.46 -1.67 20.51
C LYS A 500 -6.15 -1.76 19.72
N TYR A 501 -6.00 -0.90 18.73
CA TYR A 501 -4.87 -0.78 17.81
C TYR A 501 -3.90 0.31 18.22
N LEU A 502 -4.27 1.22 19.13
CA LEU A 502 -3.39 2.27 19.69
C LEU A 502 -2.74 3.15 18.60
N LEU A 503 -3.51 3.47 17.56
CA LEU A 503 -3.07 4.37 16.48
C LEU A 503 -3.37 5.82 16.84
N PRO A 504 -2.44 6.76 16.55
CA PRO A 504 -2.67 8.17 16.82
C PRO A 504 -3.69 8.76 15.85
N ASP A 505 -4.55 9.63 16.36
CA ASP A 505 -5.49 10.42 15.55
C ASP A 505 -4.75 11.58 14.88
N PRO A 506 -4.65 11.63 13.55
CA PRO A 506 -3.93 12.68 12.84
C PRO A 506 -4.55 14.07 13.05
N ILE A 507 -5.88 14.16 13.14
CA ILE A 507 -6.60 15.44 13.23
C ILE A 507 -6.47 15.99 14.65
N GLY A 508 -6.79 15.17 15.65
CA GLY A 508 -6.65 15.54 17.06
C GLY A 508 -5.21 15.89 17.44
N THR A 509 -4.22 15.16 16.90
CA THR A 509 -2.81 15.46 17.13
C THR A 509 -2.40 16.82 16.57
N LEU A 510 -2.79 17.14 15.32
CA LEU A 510 -2.48 18.45 14.74
C LEU A 510 -3.16 19.60 15.51
N ALA A 511 -4.43 19.45 15.86
CA ALA A 511 -5.17 20.45 16.62
C ALA A 511 -4.54 20.73 17.99
N ALA A 512 -4.16 19.69 18.73
CA ALA A 512 -3.47 19.83 20.02
C ALA A 512 -2.06 20.45 19.85
N ALA A 513 -1.33 20.06 18.80
CA ALA A 513 0.00 20.61 18.51
C ALA A 513 -0.05 22.12 18.26
N GLU A 514 -0.93 22.58 17.37
CA GLU A 514 -1.10 24.01 17.07
C GLU A 514 -1.42 24.84 18.32
N GLN A 515 -2.23 24.29 19.23
CA GLN A 515 -2.56 24.96 20.48
C GLN A 515 -1.35 24.99 21.43
N LEU A 516 -0.67 23.86 21.63
CA LEU A 516 0.48 23.77 22.53
C LEU A 516 1.66 24.64 22.06
N ILE A 517 1.89 24.72 20.75
CA ILE A 517 2.93 25.59 20.19
C ILE A 517 2.64 27.07 20.50
N LYS A 518 1.38 27.51 20.38
CA LYS A 518 0.96 28.87 20.78
C LYS A 518 1.18 29.13 22.28
N GLU A 519 1.16 28.08 23.10
CA GLU A 519 1.42 28.13 24.54
C GLU A 519 2.91 27.97 24.92
N GLY A 520 3.80 27.97 23.92
CA GLY A 520 5.26 27.92 24.10
C GLY A 520 5.82 26.52 24.35
N PHE A 521 5.07 25.46 24.05
CA PHE A 521 5.59 24.10 24.16
C PHE A 521 6.51 23.73 23.01
N ALA A 522 7.57 23.00 23.35
CA ALA A 522 8.36 22.22 22.40
C ALA A 522 7.64 20.89 22.16
N VAL A 523 6.81 20.84 21.11
CA VAL A 523 5.95 19.68 20.81
C VAL A 523 6.71 18.64 19.99
N LEU A 524 6.69 17.40 20.49
CA LEU A 524 7.21 16.20 19.83
C LEU A 524 6.01 15.27 19.54
N PRO A 525 5.38 15.36 18.35
CA PRO A 525 4.13 14.68 18.05
C PRO A 525 4.34 13.22 17.61
N TYR A 526 3.66 12.30 18.28
CA TYR A 526 3.56 10.89 17.89
C TYR A 526 2.51 10.69 16.80
N ILE A 527 2.95 10.23 15.62
CA ILE A 527 2.10 10.15 14.43
C ILE A 527 2.25 8.81 13.69
N ASN A 528 1.29 8.52 12.82
CA ASN A 528 1.47 7.52 11.78
C ASN A 528 2.63 7.92 10.86
N ALA A 529 3.24 6.95 10.16
CA ALA A 529 4.22 7.22 9.12
C ALA A 529 3.55 7.86 7.88
N ASP A 530 3.17 9.13 8.02
CA ASP A 530 2.46 9.96 7.05
C ASP A 530 3.31 11.22 6.75
N PRO A 531 3.95 11.29 5.57
CA PRO A 531 4.77 12.44 5.19
C PRO A 531 4.03 13.77 5.15
N LEU A 532 2.74 13.76 4.77
CA LEU A 532 1.96 14.99 4.66
C LEU A 532 1.64 15.54 6.05
N LEU A 533 1.23 14.68 6.98
CA LEU A 533 0.98 15.10 8.36
C LEU A 533 2.26 15.56 9.05
N ALA A 534 3.38 14.84 8.85
CA ALA A 534 4.68 15.26 9.36
C ALA A 534 5.04 16.67 8.88
N LYS A 535 4.82 16.95 7.59
CA LYS A 535 5.06 18.29 7.03
C LYS A 535 4.19 19.36 7.67
N ARG A 536 2.89 19.08 7.87
CA ARG A 536 1.96 20.01 8.51
C ARG A 536 2.34 20.31 9.96
N LEU A 537 2.78 19.29 10.71
CA LEU A 537 3.22 19.46 12.10
C LEU A 537 4.53 20.24 12.20
N GLU A 538 5.46 20.01 11.29
CA GLU A 538 6.66 20.84 11.14
C GLU A 538 6.28 22.31 10.85
N GLU A 539 5.41 22.55 9.87
CA GLU A 539 4.94 23.90 9.50
C GLU A 539 4.18 24.60 10.64
N ALA A 540 3.45 23.84 11.46
CA ALA A 540 2.80 24.36 12.66
C ALA A 540 3.80 24.83 13.73
N GLY A 541 5.04 24.32 13.69
CA GLY A 541 6.12 24.66 14.62
C GLY A 541 6.51 23.54 15.60
N CYS A 542 6.15 22.28 15.32
CA CYS A 542 6.66 21.16 16.13
C CYS A 542 8.19 21.09 16.03
N VAL A 543 8.86 20.79 17.15
CA VAL A 543 10.33 20.79 17.22
C VAL A 543 10.94 19.47 16.76
N THR A 544 10.10 18.44 16.56
CA THR A 544 10.42 17.16 15.92
C THR A 544 9.18 16.66 15.19
N VAL A 545 9.33 15.54 14.48
CA VAL A 545 8.21 14.66 14.11
C VAL A 545 8.53 13.24 14.54
N MET A 546 7.54 12.51 15.08
CA MET A 546 7.76 11.16 15.63
C MET A 546 6.92 10.09 14.93
N PRO A 547 7.29 9.65 13.71
CA PRO A 547 6.55 8.61 13.01
C PRO A 547 6.71 7.25 13.68
N LEU A 548 5.61 6.50 13.74
CA LEU A 548 5.60 5.15 14.28
C LEU A 548 6.20 4.12 13.33
N GLY A 549 7.02 3.19 13.85
CA GLY A 549 7.47 2.02 13.08
C GLY A 549 6.34 1.00 12.85
N SER A 550 5.62 0.70 13.93
CA SER A 550 4.38 -0.10 14.00
C SER A 550 3.67 0.22 15.33
N PRO A 551 2.41 -0.18 15.54
CA PRO A 551 1.62 0.26 16.69
C PRO A 551 2.30 0.04 18.05
N ILE A 552 2.06 0.94 19.01
CA ILE A 552 2.73 0.93 20.32
C ILE A 552 2.57 -0.42 21.01
N GLY A 553 3.71 -0.99 21.43
CA GLY A 553 3.74 -2.25 22.18
C GLY A 553 3.52 -3.51 21.34
N SER A 554 3.40 -3.38 20.01
CA SER A 554 3.24 -4.54 19.10
C SER A 554 4.54 -5.30 18.83
N GLY A 555 5.69 -4.59 18.81
CA GLY A 555 7.00 -5.18 18.49
C GLY A 555 7.12 -5.74 17.08
N GLN A 556 6.33 -5.24 16.11
CA GLN A 556 6.27 -5.78 14.74
C GLN A 556 7.39 -5.27 13.82
N GLY A 557 8.28 -4.43 14.33
CA GLY A 557 9.34 -3.79 13.58
C GLY A 557 8.87 -2.56 12.80
N ILE A 558 9.69 -2.11 11.86
CA ILE A 558 9.41 -0.96 10.99
C ILE A 558 8.64 -1.46 9.76
N LYS A 559 7.31 -1.33 9.76
CA LYS A 559 6.46 -1.83 8.67
C LYS A 559 6.32 -0.85 7.50
N ASN A 560 6.53 0.44 7.75
CA ASN A 560 6.38 1.49 6.75
C ASN A 560 7.68 2.30 6.57
N ALA A 561 8.78 1.58 6.30
CA ALA A 561 10.11 2.18 6.15
C ALA A 561 10.16 3.21 5.00
N ALA A 562 9.42 3.00 3.91
CA ALA A 562 9.37 3.93 2.78
C ALA A 562 8.81 5.31 3.18
N ASN A 563 7.70 5.36 3.92
CA ASN A 563 7.15 6.64 4.36
C ASN A 563 8.03 7.31 5.43
N ILE A 564 8.65 6.52 6.31
CA ILE A 564 9.62 7.06 7.28
C ILE A 564 10.83 7.66 6.55
N GLN A 565 11.31 7.01 5.49
CA GLN A 565 12.40 7.53 4.65
C GLN A 565 12.01 8.88 4.01
N ILE A 566 10.80 9.00 3.47
CA ILE A 566 10.32 10.28 2.92
C ILE A 566 10.29 11.37 4.01
N ILE A 567 9.81 11.04 5.22
CA ILE A 567 9.81 11.99 6.35
C ILE A 567 11.24 12.41 6.70
N ILE A 568 12.19 11.48 6.76
CA ILE A 568 13.61 11.74 7.03
C ILE A 568 14.21 12.67 5.97
N GLU A 569 13.89 12.46 4.70
CA GLU A 569 14.44 13.25 3.58
C GLU A 569 13.87 14.68 3.52
N GLU A 570 12.61 14.85 3.88
CA GLU A 570 11.89 16.12 3.70
C GLU A 570 11.82 17.01 4.96
N ALA A 571 11.86 16.42 6.15
CA ALA A 571 11.75 17.16 7.40
C ALA A 571 13.02 17.98 7.68
N ARG A 572 12.85 19.23 8.12
CA ARG A 572 13.97 20.09 8.57
C ARG A 572 14.12 20.10 10.09
N VAL A 573 13.21 19.44 10.79
CA VAL A 573 13.26 19.18 12.22
C VAL A 573 13.67 17.72 12.46
N PRO A 574 14.30 17.39 13.61
CA PRO A 574 14.72 16.03 13.88
C PRO A 574 13.59 15.01 13.76
N VAL A 575 13.87 13.89 13.09
CA VAL A 575 12.93 12.77 12.96
C VAL A 575 13.24 11.71 14.01
N VAL A 576 12.24 11.41 14.85
CA VAL A 576 12.37 10.42 15.92
C VAL A 576 11.50 9.20 15.61
N VAL A 577 12.09 8.06 15.26
CA VAL A 577 11.27 6.85 15.07
C VAL A 577 10.79 6.38 16.44
N ASP A 578 9.48 6.45 16.67
CA ASP A 578 8.85 6.06 17.94
C ASP A 578 8.11 4.74 17.78
N ALA A 579 8.14 3.91 18.81
CA ALA A 579 7.42 2.65 18.87
C ALA A 579 7.74 1.68 17.71
N GLY A 580 7.12 0.50 17.77
CA GLY A 580 7.26 -0.56 16.78
C GLY A 580 8.60 -1.31 16.73
N ILE A 581 9.70 -0.68 17.12
CA ILE A 581 11.03 -1.32 17.21
C ILE A 581 11.02 -2.37 18.34
N GLY A 582 11.29 -3.62 18.00
CA GLY A 582 11.31 -4.77 18.90
C GLY A 582 12.71 -5.30 19.22
N THR A 583 13.69 -5.10 18.33
CA THR A 583 15.05 -5.67 18.45
C THR A 583 16.17 -4.66 18.16
N PRO A 584 17.41 -4.88 18.64
CA PRO A 584 18.54 -4.01 18.34
C PRO A 584 18.84 -3.87 16.83
N SER A 585 18.65 -4.93 16.03
CA SER A 585 18.84 -4.84 14.57
C SER A 585 17.87 -3.86 13.90
N GLU A 586 16.65 -3.74 14.42
CA GLU A 586 15.66 -2.78 13.91
C GLU A 586 15.99 -1.35 14.35
N ALA A 587 16.54 -1.18 15.56
CA ALA A 587 17.06 0.11 16.02
C ALA A 587 18.23 0.60 15.14
N ALA A 588 19.19 -0.29 14.84
CA ALA A 588 20.28 0.02 13.93
C ALA A 588 19.74 0.37 12.53
N TYR A 589 18.79 -0.41 12.02
CA TYR A 589 18.15 -0.16 10.72
C TYR A 589 17.47 1.22 10.67
N ALA A 590 16.73 1.63 11.71
CA ALA A 590 16.12 2.97 11.75
C ALA A 590 17.16 4.10 11.65
N MET A 591 18.30 3.96 12.34
CA MET A 591 19.39 4.94 12.28
C MET A 591 20.11 4.91 10.92
N GLU A 592 20.25 3.73 10.31
CA GLU A 592 20.80 3.57 8.95
C GLU A 592 19.93 4.22 7.86
N LEU A 593 18.61 4.28 8.06
CA LEU A 593 17.69 5.02 7.18
C LEU A 593 17.93 6.54 7.26
N GLY A 594 18.54 7.01 8.35
CA GLY A 594 18.84 8.43 8.57
C GLY A 594 18.02 9.08 9.67
N ALA A 595 17.28 8.31 10.47
CA ALA A 595 16.59 8.87 11.64
C ALA A 595 17.57 9.59 12.57
N ASP A 596 17.12 10.68 13.19
CA ASP A 596 17.96 11.45 14.11
C ASP A 596 18.00 10.84 15.50
N ALA A 597 16.90 10.22 15.92
CA ALA A 597 16.77 9.58 17.22
C ALA A 597 15.73 8.47 17.20
N LEU A 598 15.71 7.66 18.25
CA LEU A 598 14.74 6.58 18.47
C LEU A 598 14.08 6.76 19.83
N LEU A 599 12.78 6.44 19.94
CA LEU A 599 12.11 6.26 21.23
C LEU A 599 11.67 4.81 21.40
N ILE A 600 12.34 4.09 22.31
CA ILE A 600 12.14 2.65 22.50
C ILE A 600 11.95 2.37 23.99
N ASN A 601 10.71 2.06 24.40
CA ASN A 601 10.41 1.66 25.78
C ASN A 601 9.93 0.21 25.91
N SER A 602 8.83 -0.16 25.22
CA SER A 602 8.17 -1.45 25.48
C SER A 602 9.09 -2.65 25.18
N ALA A 603 9.93 -2.56 24.14
CA ALA A 603 10.89 -3.63 23.82
C ALA A 603 11.97 -3.81 24.91
N ILE A 604 12.36 -2.74 25.60
CA ILE A 604 13.31 -2.80 26.72
C ILE A 604 12.59 -3.31 27.97
N ALA A 605 11.50 -2.65 28.36
CA ALA A 605 10.81 -2.91 29.62
C ALA A 605 10.21 -4.32 29.70
N LEU A 606 9.75 -4.89 28.57
CA LEU A 606 9.14 -6.21 28.50
C LEU A 606 10.11 -7.32 28.08
N ALA A 607 11.41 -7.02 27.91
CA ALA A 607 12.40 -8.04 27.64
C ALA A 607 12.62 -8.97 28.85
N GLN A 608 13.03 -10.21 28.60
CA GLN A 608 13.42 -11.14 29.67
C GLN A 608 14.57 -10.58 30.53
N ASN A 609 15.47 -9.81 29.91
CA ASN A 609 16.52 -9.07 30.61
C ASN A 609 16.52 -7.60 30.13
N PRO A 610 15.77 -6.71 30.81
CA PRO A 610 15.63 -5.31 30.42
C PRO A 610 16.95 -4.56 30.36
N VAL A 611 17.86 -4.76 31.32
CA VAL A 611 19.14 -4.05 31.39
C VAL A 611 20.05 -4.42 30.22
N ALA A 612 20.13 -5.71 29.90
CA ALA A 612 20.90 -6.18 28.74
C ALA A 612 20.30 -5.68 27.41
N MET A 613 18.96 -5.71 27.28
CA MET A 613 18.29 -5.20 26.09
C MET A 613 18.50 -3.69 25.94
N ALA A 614 18.44 -2.93 27.03
CA ALA A 614 18.67 -1.49 27.05
C ALA A 614 20.08 -1.14 26.54
N ARG A 615 21.11 -1.86 27.04
CA ARG A 615 22.49 -1.72 26.56
C ARG A 615 22.60 -2.05 25.07
N ALA A 616 21.99 -3.14 24.63
CA ALA A 616 22.03 -3.56 23.23
C ALA A 616 21.35 -2.54 22.30
N MET A 617 20.22 -1.96 22.71
CA MET A 617 19.53 -0.89 21.97
C MET A 617 20.40 0.38 21.89
N GLY A 618 21.08 0.76 22.99
CA GLY A 618 22.03 1.87 22.99
C GLY A 618 23.17 1.67 21.99
N MET A 619 23.81 0.50 22.03
CA MET A 619 24.87 0.13 21.09
C MET A 619 24.40 0.10 19.64
N ALA A 620 23.20 -0.43 19.38
CA ALA A 620 22.63 -0.46 18.03
C ALA A 620 22.30 0.93 17.49
N THR A 621 21.82 1.83 18.35
CA THR A 621 21.55 3.23 17.98
C THR A 621 22.85 3.93 17.57
N GLU A 622 23.93 3.73 18.33
CA GLU A 622 25.25 4.29 18.00
C GLU A 622 25.83 3.66 16.73
N ALA A 623 25.81 2.34 16.62
CA ALA A 623 26.33 1.62 15.46
C ALA A 623 25.59 1.99 14.17
N GLY A 624 24.26 2.04 14.19
CA GLY A 624 23.46 2.44 13.02
C GLY A 624 23.71 3.89 12.61
N ARG A 625 23.89 4.81 13.58
CA ARG A 625 24.23 6.21 13.26
C ARG A 625 25.63 6.31 12.64
N LEU A 626 26.60 5.58 13.19
CA LEU A 626 27.95 5.52 12.63
C LEU A 626 27.93 4.94 11.21
N ALA A 627 27.13 3.89 10.96
CA ALA A 627 26.97 3.31 9.63
C ALA A 627 26.35 4.30 8.63
N TYR A 628 25.35 5.08 9.04
CA TYR A 628 24.78 6.15 8.23
C TYR A 628 25.83 7.22 7.88
N LEU A 629 26.55 7.72 8.88
CA LEU A 629 27.59 8.76 8.69
C LEU A 629 28.79 8.26 7.87
N ALA A 630 29.16 7.00 8.02
CA ALA A 630 30.26 6.38 7.26
C ALA A 630 29.91 6.21 5.77
N GLY A 631 28.62 6.26 5.41
CA GLY A 631 28.13 5.98 4.08
C GLY A 631 28.12 4.48 3.80
N ARG A 632 26.94 3.87 3.90
CA ARG A 632 26.74 2.46 3.56
C ARG A 632 27.14 2.21 2.09
N MET A 633 27.76 1.06 1.81
CA MET A 633 28.01 0.62 0.44
C MET A 633 26.69 0.65 -0.36
N PRO A 634 26.66 1.25 -1.57
CA PRO A 634 25.46 1.30 -2.38
C PRO A 634 24.89 -0.10 -2.60
N LEU A 635 23.59 -0.25 -2.42
CA LEU A 635 22.89 -1.47 -2.77
C LEU A 635 23.05 -1.69 -4.28
N LYS A 636 23.71 -2.79 -4.63
CA LYS A 636 23.86 -3.24 -6.02
C LYS A 636 22.92 -4.41 -6.24
N SER A 637 22.31 -4.45 -7.41
CA SER A 637 21.38 -5.52 -7.80
C SER A 637 22.09 -6.86 -8.05
N TYR A 638 23.42 -6.86 -8.11
CA TYR A 638 24.25 -8.05 -8.34
C TYR A 638 25.54 -7.98 -7.52
N ALA A 639 26.05 -9.15 -7.13
CA ALA A 639 27.35 -9.27 -6.49
C ALA A 639 28.45 -8.88 -7.49
N SER A 640 29.47 -8.18 -7.01
CA SER A 640 30.69 -7.90 -7.75
C SER A 640 31.82 -8.64 -7.04
N ALA A 641 32.58 -9.47 -7.78
CA ALA A 641 33.68 -10.23 -7.19
C ALA A 641 34.72 -9.26 -6.59
N SER A 642 35.06 -9.46 -5.31
CA SER A 642 36.04 -8.64 -4.61
C SER A 642 37.50 -9.01 -4.95
N SER A 643 37.71 -10.14 -5.63
CA SER A 643 39.04 -10.69 -5.95
C SER A 643 39.33 -10.57 -7.45
N PRO A 644 40.58 -10.26 -7.86
CA PRO A 644 40.95 -10.20 -9.27
C PRO A 644 40.75 -11.56 -9.96
N LEU A 645 40.24 -11.55 -11.19
CA LEU A 645 40.02 -12.74 -12.03
C LEU A 645 41.33 -13.36 -12.57
N THR A 646 42.48 -12.78 -12.26
CA THR A 646 43.79 -13.30 -12.66
C THR A 646 44.18 -14.50 -11.79
N GLY A 647 44.13 -15.71 -12.35
CA GLY A 647 44.63 -16.93 -11.72
C GLY A 647 43.63 -18.06 -11.53
N MET A 648 42.45 -18.03 -12.17
CA MET A 648 41.60 -19.22 -12.17
C MET A 648 42.22 -20.31 -13.03
N VAL A 649 42.49 -21.45 -12.39
CA VAL A 649 42.91 -22.70 -13.03
C VAL A 649 41.68 -23.25 -13.75
N ASN A 650 41.80 -23.42 -15.08
CA ASN A 650 40.77 -24.03 -15.92
C ASN A 650 40.53 -25.50 -15.58
#